data_AF-A0A8D0WU35-F1
#
_entry.id   AF-A0A8D0WU35-F1
#
_cell.length_a   1.000
_cell.length_b   1.000
_cell.length_c   1.000
_cell.angle_alpha   90.00
_cell.angle_beta   90.00
_cell.angle_gamma   90.00
#
_symmetry.space_group_name_H-M   'P 1'
#
loop_
_entity.id
_entity.type
_entity.pdbx_description
1 polymer ?
#
loop_
_entity_poly.entity_id
_entity_poly.type
_entity_poly.pdbx_seq_one_letter_code
_entity_poly.pdbx_strand_id
1 'polypeptide(L)'
;MLRLLWLLLLLLLLPPPGSPEPPGLAPLSPGAPPQAPDLLYADGLRAYAAGAWAPAVALLREALRSRVALGRARRDCQERCAAEPGAALPALLAAAPGPGAARGAWEPLLLRAALRRAECLTQCAARRLGPGGAARLRVGSTLRDAFRRREPYNYLQRAYYQLKKLDLAVAAAHTFFVANPTHLQMREDMAKYRRMPGVRPQSFRDLETPSYWAAYDTGLELLGRQEAGLALPRLEEALQESLAQMESCRAGCEGPEEQQREEEEEGTGSQGGLYEAIAGHWIRVLQCRQRCVGDTATRPGRSFPVPDFLPSQLRRLHEAHAQVGNLSQAVENVQSVLLFYPEDEAAKKALDQYQAQLGEPRPGLGPREDPWTPAAFIPEALRQKLREDQEKRPWDHEPPQPKPLTHWKDVLLLEGVTLTQDARQLNGSERAVLDGLLTPAECGVLLQLAKDAAEAGARSGYRGRRSPHTPHERFEGLTVLKAAQLARAGAVGSQGAQLLLEVSERVRTLTQAYFSPERPLHLSFTHLVCRSAIEGEQAQRMDLSHPVHADNCVLDPDTGECWREPPAYTYRDYSGLLYLNDDFQGGDLFFTEPNALTVTAQVRPRCGRLVAFSSGGENPHGVWAVTRGRRCALALWHTWAPEHREQEWTEAKELLQVPEEEGEEMPSRDPAPEPPSRRLQRAQDKAGKPPRVREEL
;
A
#
# COMPACT_ATOMS: atom_id res chain seq x y z
N MET A 1 -49.65 6.90 42.03
CA MET A 1 -49.53 5.68 41.22
C MET A 1 -49.64 5.98 39.72
N LEU A 2 -50.77 6.45 39.17
CA LEU A 2 -50.89 6.75 37.72
C LEU A 2 -49.90 7.82 37.20
N ARG A 3 -49.60 8.87 37.97
CA ARG A 3 -48.62 9.90 37.56
C ARG A 3 -47.18 9.38 37.51
N LEU A 4 -46.81 8.41 38.37
CA LEU A 4 -45.47 7.79 38.33
C LEU A 4 -45.34 6.81 37.16
N LEU A 5 -46.41 6.06 36.84
CA LEU A 5 -46.42 5.20 35.65
C LEU A 5 -46.32 6.00 34.35
N TRP A 6 -46.90 7.20 34.30
CA TRP A 6 -46.80 8.09 33.14
C TRP A 6 -45.37 8.66 32.96
N LEU A 7 -44.70 9.01 34.06
CA LEU A 7 -43.29 9.42 34.05
C LEU A 7 -42.34 8.29 33.63
N LEU A 8 -42.62 7.05 34.04
CA LEU A 8 -41.85 5.86 33.63
C LEU A 8 -42.07 5.48 32.15
N LEU A 9 -43.28 5.65 31.61
CA LEU A 9 -43.53 5.46 30.17
C LEU A 9 -42.86 6.54 29.30
N LEU A 10 -42.76 7.78 29.79
CA LEU A 10 -42.06 8.87 29.11
C LEU A 10 -40.53 8.67 29.07
N LEU A 11 -39.96 7.98 30.06
CA LEU A 11 -38.54 7.60 30.09
C LEU A 11 -38.19 6.47 29.10
N LEU A 12 -39.16 5.61 28.74
CA LEU A 12 -39.01 4.54 27.75
C LEU A 12 -39.16 5.00 26.29
N LEU A 13 -39.63 6.23 26.07
CA LEU A 13 -39.74 6.87 24.74
C LEU A 13 -38.52 7.74 24.40
N LEU A 14 -37.55 7.86 25.31
CA LEU A 14 -36.27 8.49 25.00
C LEU A 14 -35.42 7.49 24.20
N PRO A 15 -34.88 7.88 23.03
CA PRO A 15 -33.93 7.05 22.32
C PRO A 15 -32.73 6.74 23.24
N PRO A 16 -32.05 5.60 23.06
CA PRO A 16 -30.82 5.31 23.81
C PRO A 16 -29.84 6.49 23.64
N PRO A 17 -28.98 6.77 24.63
CA PRO A 17 -28.03 7.86 24.54
C PRO A 17 -27.10 7.60 23.36
N GLY A 18 -27.44 8.20 22.21
CA GLY A 18 -26.54 8.34 21.09
C GLY A 18 -25.34 9.15 21.56
N SER A 19 -24.17 8.71 21.13
CA SER A 19 -22.87 9.33 21.39
C SER A 19 -23.01 10.86 21.30
N PRO A 20 -22.60 11.63 22.33
CA PRO A 20 -22.74 13.08 22.28
C PRO A 20 -21.93 13.60 21.09
N GLU A 21 -22.61 14.24 20.13
CA GLU A 21 -21.92 15.03 19.11
C GLU A 21 -20.93 15.98 19.82
N PRO A 22 -19.69 16.10 19.32
CA PRO A 22 -18.66 16.86 20.01
C PRO A 22 -19.13 18.30 20.25
N PRO A 23 -18.92 18.85 21.47
CA PRO A 23 -19.44 20.16 21.83
C PRO A 23 -18.78 21.25 20.97
N GLY A 24 -19.56 21.86 20.09
CA GLY A 24 -19.11 22.89 19.12
C GLY A 24 -20.03 23.06 17.90
N LEU A 25 -20.96 22.13 17.68
CA LEU A 25 -21.97 22.17 16.63
C LEU A 25 -23.32 22.61 17.21
N ALA A 26 -23.69 23.88 17.05
CA ALA A 26 -25.08 24.28 17.25
C ALA A 26 -25.94 23.60 16.17
N PRO A 27 -27.05 22.90 16.53
CA PRO A 27 -27.99 22.39 15.55
C PRO A 27 -28.65 23.58 14.83
N LEU A 28 -28.58 23.61 13.50
CA LEU A 28 -29.51 24.38 12.69
C LEU A 28 -30.56 23.39 12.16
N SER A 29 -31.80 23.85 12.07
CA SER A 29 -33.05 23.08 12.09
C SER A 29 -33.04 21.69 11.42
N PRO A 30 -33.54 20.64 12.12
CA PRO A 30 -33.71 19.31 11.53
C PRO A 30 -34.80 19.34 10.45
N GLY A 31 -34.46 18.93 9.22
CA GLY A 31 -35.44 18.67 8.15
C GLY A 31 -35.21 19.38 6.80
N ALA A 32 -34.25 20.29 6.68
CA ALA A 32 -33.90 20.87 5.38
C ALA A 32 -33.09 19.87 4.53
N PRO A 33 -33.37 19.71 3.22
CA PRO A 33 -32.55 18.88 2.35
C PRO A 33 -31.11 19.40 2.29
N PRO A 34 -30.11 18.51 2.20
CA PRO A 34 -28.71 18.92 2.12
C PRO A 34 -28.49 19.82 0.89
N GLN A 35 -27.75 20.90 1.08
CA GLN A 35 -27.33 21.78 -0.01
C GLN A 35 -26.08 21.22 -0.69
N ALA A 36 -25.75 21.74 -1.87
CA ALA A 36 -24.63 21.26 -2.66
C ALA A 36 -23.29 21.56 -1.92
N PRO A 37 -22.55 20.54 -1.44
CA PRO A 37 -21.36 20.78 -0.61
C PRO A 37 -20.26 21.56 -1.34
N ASP A 38 -20.21 21.43 -2.66
CA ASP A 38 -19.31 22.14 -3.58
C ASP A 38 -19.61 23.63 -3.66
N LEU A 39 -20.88 24.00 -3.83
CA LEU A 39 -21.29 25.41 -3.84
C LEU A 39 -21.02 26.06 -2.49
N LEU A 40 -21.41 25.39 -1.40
CA LEU A 40 -21.18 25.87 -0.03
C LEU A 40 -19.69 26.06 0.27
N TYR A 41 -18.86 25.11 -0.16
CA TYR A 41 -17.41 25.21 0.01
C TYR A 41 -16.85 26.39 -0.79
N ALA A 42 -17.23 26.52 -2.07
CA ALA A 42 -16.79 27.62 -2.92
C ALA A 42 -17.24 28.99 -2.40
N ASP A 43 -18.48 29.13 -1.95
CA ASP A 43 -18.99 30.34 -1.29
C ASP A 43 -18.25 30.62 0.01
N GLY A 44 -17.96 29.59 0.80
CA GLY A 44 -17.16 29.70 2.02
C GLY A 44 -15.76 30.24 1.75
N LEU A 45 -15.10 29.78 0.68
CA LEU A 45 -13.80 30.29 0.26
C LEU A 45 -13.87 31.72 -0.27
N ARG A 46 -14.93 32.09 -1.01
CA ARG A 46 -15.15 33.49 -1.43
C ARG A 46 -15.32 34.41 -0.24
N ALA A 47 -16.15 34.02 0.74
CA ALA A 47 -16.35 34.77 1.97
C ALA A 47 -15.05 34.88 2.78
N TYR A 48 -14.26 33.80 2.84
CA TYR A 48 -12.96 33.78 3.50
C TYR A 48 -11.97 34.76 2.84
N ALA A 49 -11.87 34.73 1.50
CA ALA A 49 -11.02 35.63 0.73
C ALA A 49 -11.43 37.11 0.88
N ALA A 50 -12.73 37.38 1.04
CA ALA A 50 -13.27 38.71 1.31
C ALA A 50 -13.09 39.18 2.77
N GLY A 51 -12.48 38.37 3.65
CA GLY A 51 -12.34 38.69 5.07
C GLY A 51 -13.65 38.61 5.88
N ALA A 52 -14.72 38.08 5.28
CA ALA A 52 -16.01 37.89 5.93
C ALA A 52 -15.99 36.60 6.78
N TRP A 53 -15.29 36.66 7.93
CA TRP A 53 -14.99 35.49 8.75
C TRP A 53 -16.22 34.72 9.26
N ALA A 54 -17.25 35.42 9.74
CA ALA A 54 -18.46 34.77 10.26
C ALA A 54 -19.27 34.06 9.15
N PRO A 55 -19.56 34.69 7.99
CA PRO A 55 -20.12 33.98 6.84
C PRO A 55 -19.27 32.81 6.35
N ALA A 56 -17.95 32.97 6.26
CA ALA A 56 -17.04 31.89 5.85
C ALA A 56 -17.15 30.67 6.77
N VAL A 57 -17.15 30.89 8.10
CA VAL A 57 -17.35 29.81 9.08
C VAL A 57 -18.71 29.14 8.89
N ALA A 58 -19.78 29.90 8.70
CA ALA A 58 -21.12 29.32 8.51
C ALA A 58 -21.18 28.42 7.28
N LEU A 59 -20.67 28.89 6.15
CA LEU A 59 -20.67 28.18 4.87
C LEU A 59 -19.79 26.93 4.88
N LEU A 60 -18.56 27.03 5.40
CA LEU A 60 -17.64 25.88 5.47
C LEU A 60 -18.15 24.79 6.42
N ARG A 61 -18.76 25.17 7.56
CA ARG A 61 -19.43 24.21 8.46
C ARG A 61 -20.63 23.55 7.79
N GLU A 62 -21.42 24.31 7.04
CA GLU A 62 -22.55 23.76 6.30
C GLU A 62 -22.10 22.81 5.20
N ALA A 63 -20.98 23.10 4.51
CA ALA A 63 -20.39 22.21 3.52
C ALA A 63 -19.98 20.86 4.13
N LEU A 64 -19.33 20.88 5.30
CA LEU A 64 -18.98 19.67 6.07
C LEU A 64 -20.23 18.86 6.46
N ARG A 65 -21.24 19.52 7.03
CA ARG A 65 -22.50 18.85 7.42
C ARG A 65 -23.24 18.26 6.22
N SER A 66 -23.43 19.04 5.16
CA SER A 66 -24.11 18.61 3.94
C SER A 66 -23.39 17.43 3.27
N ARG A 67 -22.05 17.36 3.31
CA ARG A 67 -21.27 16.20 2.83
C ARG A 67 -21.57 14.94 3.65
N VAL A 68 -21.56 15.03 4.98
CA VAL A 68 -21.84 13.89 5.87
C VAL A 68 -23.29 13.41 5.66
N ALA A 69 -24.25 14.34 5.57
CA ALA A 69 -25.65 14.05 5.33
C ALA A 69 -25.88 13.36 3.97
N LEU A 70 -25.23 13.84 2.91
CA LEU A 70 -25.27 13.22 1.58
C LEU A 70 -24.71 11.79 1.61
N GLY A 71 -23.57 11.60 2.27
CA GLY A 71 -22.96 10.28 2.44
C GLY A 71 -23.89 9.31 3.18
N ARG A 72 -24.51 9.76 4.28
CA ARG A 72 -25.50 8.98 5.04
C ARG A 72 -26.70 8.62 4.18
N ALA A 73 -27.29 9.59 3.47
CA ALA A 73 -28.44 9.33 2.61
C ALA A 73 -28.15 8.30 1.51
N ARG A 74 -26.94 8.32 0.92
CA ARG A 74 -26.52 7.33 -0.07
C ARG A 74 -26.39 5.93 0.55
N ARG A 75 -25.74 5.82 1.70
CA ARG A 75 -25.57 4.55 2.42
C ARG A 75 -26.90 3.96 2.87
N ASP A 76 -27.76 4.76 3.49
CA ASP A 76 -29.11 4.35 3.87
C ASP A 76 -29.91 3.80 2.67
N CYS A 77 -29.74 4.40 1.49
CA CYS A 77 -30.39 3.91 0.27
C CYS A 77 -29.77 2.60 -0.22
N GLN A 78 -28.44 2.49 -0.21
CA GLN A 78 -27.74 1.27 -0.60
C GLN A 78 -28.10 0.09 0.29
N GLU A 79 -28.08 0.26 1.61
CA GLU A 79 -28.44 -0.79 2.57
C GLU A 79 -29.90 -1.24 2.40
N ARG A 80 -30.84 -0.30 2.28
CA ARG A 80 -32.27 -0.62 2.08
C ARG A 80 -32.51 -1.34 0.77
N CYS A 81 -31.93 -0.84 -0.33
CA CYS A 81 -32.07 -1.46 -1.65
C CYS A 81 -31.35 -2.80 -1.73
N ALA A 82 -30.36 -3.05 -0.86
CA ALA A 82 -29.71 -4.34 -0.77
C ALA A 82 -30.60 -5.43 -0.18
N ALA A 83 -31.44 -5.04 0.77
CA ALA A 83 -32.39 -5.92 1.43
C ALA A 83 -33.68 -6.14 0.61
N GLU A 84 -33.88 -5.47 -0.53
CA GLU A 84 -35.12 -5.61 -1.29
C GLU A 84 -35.25 -6.98 -1.99
N PRO A 85 -36.44 -7.62 -1.95
CA PRO A 85 -36.68 -8.91 -2.62
C PRO A 85 -36.40 -8.88 -4.13
N GLY A 86 -35.42 -9.68 -4.56
CA GLY A 86 -35.00 -9.77 -5.95
C GLY A 86 -34.07 -8.66 -6.42
N ALA A 87 -33.55 -7.81 -5.51
CA ALA A 87 -32.43 -6.91 -5.74
C ALA A 87 -31.09 -7.48 -5.22
N ALA A 88 -31.15 -8.57 -4.44
CA ALA A 88 -29.99 -9.37 -4.09
C ALA A 88 -29.41 -10.01 -5.35
N LEU A 89 -28.10 -9.83 -5.57
CA LEU A 89 -27.39 -10.60 -6.58
C LEU A 89 -27.57 -12.09 -6.27
N PRO A 90 -27.93 -12.92 -7.26
CA PRO A 90 -28.07 -14.35 -7.01
C PRO A 90 -26.78 -14.93 -6.43
N ALA A 91 -26.87 -15.69 -5.33
CA ALA A 91 -25.76 -16.46 -4.76
C ALA A 91 -25.12 -17.45 -5.76
N LEU A 92 -25.75 -17.64 -6.93
CA LEU A 92 -25.30 -18.44 -8.07
C LEU A 92 -23.93 -18.01 -8.64
N LEU A 93 -23.39 -16.83 -8.33
CA LEU A 93 -22.01 -16.48 -8.68
C LEU A 93 -20.97 -17.17 -7.75
N ALA A 94 -21.37 -17.57 -6.53
CA ALA A 94 -20.50 -18.28 -5.59
C ALA A 94 -20.59 -19.81 -5.74
N ALA A 95 -21.69 -20.32 -6.30
CA ALA A 95 -21.81 -21.71 -6.70
C ALA A 95 -21.28 -21.84 -8.14
N ALA A 96 -20.02 -22.26 -8.29
CA ALA A 96 -19.50 -22.67 -9.59
C ALA A 96 -20.53 -23.61 -10.25
N PRO A 97 -21.05 -23.30 -11.45
CA PRO A 97 -21.97 -24.20 -12.11
C PRO A 97 -21.25 -25.54 -12.30
N GLY A 98 -21.80 -26.60 -11.69
CA GLY A 98 -21.35 -27.95 -11.99
C GLY A 98 -21.46 -28.24 -13.49
N PRO A 99 -20.85 -29.32 -14.00
CA PRO A 99 -20.66 -29.58 -15.44
C PRO A 99 -21.94 -29.72 -16.30
N GLY A 100 -23.13 -29.43 -15.77
CA GLY A 100 -24.43 -29.52 -16.45
C GLY A 100 -25.37 -28.32 -16.29
N ALA A 101 -24.95 -27.19 -15.67
CA ALA A 101 -25.81 -26.01 -15.64
C ALA A 101 -25.84 -25.35 -17.02
N ALA A 102 -27.04 -25.17 -17.58
CA ALA A 102 -27.23 -24.54 -18.89
C ALA A 102 -26.51 -23.18 -18.95
N ARG A 103 -25.50 -23.07 -19.81
CA ARG A 103 -24.81 -21.82 -20.14
C ARG A 103 -25.87 -20.74 -20.42
N GLY A 104 -25.89 -19.67 -19.62
CA GLY A 104 -26.76 -18.50 -19.82
C GLY A 104 -27.99 -18.36 -18.92
N ALA A 105 -28.34 -19.35 -18.08
CA ALA A 105 -29.53 -19.23 -17.21
C ALA A 105 -29.41 -18.16 -16.10
N TRP A 106 -28.19 -17.75 -15.74
CA TRP A 106 -27.93 -16.76 -14.70
C TRP A 106 -27.99 -15.31 -15.20
N GLU A 107 -27.78 -15.07 -16.50
CA GLU A 107 -27.70 -13.71 -17.06
C GLU A 107 -29.02 -12.93 -16.88
N PRO A 108 -30.21 -13.48 -17.21
CA PRO A 108 -31.47 -12.76 -17.01
C PRO A 108 -31.76 -12.48 -15.53
N LEU A 109 -31.34 -13.38 -14.63
CA LEU A 109 -31.50 -13.21 -13.18
C LEU A 109 -30.60 -12.09 -12.66
N LEU A 110 -29.35 -12.04 -13.12
CA LEU A 110 -28.40 -10.98 -12.80
C LEU A 110 -28.89 -9.62 -13.30
N LEU A 111 -29.29 -9.53 -14.58
CA LEU A 111 -29.78 -8.28 -15.17
C LEU A 111 -31.05 -7.79 -14.45
N ARG A 112 -31.98 -8.70 -14.12
CA ARG A 112 -33.20 -8.35 -13.37
C ARG A 112 -32.87 -7.80 -11.97
N ALA A 113 -31.94 -8.43 -11.26
CA ALA A 113 -31.52 -7.97 -9.94
C ALA A 113 -30.83 -6.60 -10.01
N ALA A 114 -29.94 -6.40 -10.97
CA ALA A 114 -29.25 -5.14 -11.20
C ALA A 114 -30.21 -4.00 -11.54
N LEU A 115 -31.18 -4.23 -12.44
CA LEU A 115 -32.18 -3.23 -12.82
C LEU A 115 -33.10 -2.85 -11.66
N ARG A 116 -33.59 -3.84 -10.90
CA ARG A 116 -34.39 -3.59 -9.68
C ARG A 116 -33.62 -2.76 -8.66
N ARG A 117 -32.35 -3.10 -8.45
CA ARG A 117 -31.49 -2.36 -7.51
C ARG A 117 -31.25 -0.93 -7.98
N ALA A 118 -30.99 -0.72 -9.27
CA ALA A 118 -30.83 0.61 -9.86
C ALA A 118 -32.10 1.46 -9.74
N GLU A 119 -33.27 0.86 -9.96
CA GLU A 119 -34.57 1.51 -9.79
C GLU A 119 -34.79 1.91 -8.32
N CYS A 120 -34.58 1.00 -7.37
CA CYS A 120 -34.69 1.29 -5.94
C CYS A 120 -33.76 2.43 -5.51
N LEU A 121 -32.49 2.39 -5.91
CA LEU A 121 -31.51 3.43 -5.57
C LEU A 121 -31.94 4.80 -6.11
N THR A 122 -32.45 4.83 -7.35
CA THR A 122 -32.94 6.06 -7.98
C THR A 122 -34.13 6.64 -7.22
N GLN A 123 -35.12 5.80 -6.88
CA GLN A 123 -36.30 6.23 -6.12
C GLN A 123 -35.94 6.66 -4.70
N CYS A 124 -35.07 5.92 -4.02
CA CYS A 124 -34.62 6.25 -2.67
C CYS A 124 -33.86 7.59 -2.65
N ALA A 125 -32.94 7.79 -3.60
CA ALA A 125 -32.22 9.04 -3.72
C ALA A 125 -33.15 10.22 -4.01
N ALA A 126 -34.16 10.06 -4.88
CA ALA A 126 -35.16 11.10 -5.15
C ALA A 126 -35.99 11.46 -3.90
N ARG A 127 -36.36 10.46 -3.07
CA ARG A 127 -37.09 10.69 -1.81
C ARG A 127 -36.24 11.40 -0.75
N ARG A 128 -34.96 11.04 -0.64
CA ARG A 128 -34.06 11.55 0.41
C ARG A 128 -33.36 12.86 0.08
N LEU A 129 -33.02 13.07 -1.18
CA LEU A 129 -32.24 14.21 -1.67
C LEU A 129 -33.05 15.18 -2.54
N GLY A 130 -34.32 14.85 -2.79
CA GLY A 130 -35.20 15.57 -3.71
C GLY A 130 -35.01 15.17 -5.18
N PRO A 131 -35.92 15.60 -6.06
CA PRO A 131 -35.84 15.33 -7.50
C PRO A 131 -34.52 15.84 -8.09
N GLY A 132 -33.79 14.97 -8.80
CA GLY A 132 -32.48 15.30 -9.37
C GLY A 132 -31.36 15.53 -8.33
N GLY A 133 -31.62 15.35 -7.03
CA GLY A 133 -30.66 15.57 -5.95
C GLY A 133 -29.40 14.71 -6.08
N ALA A 134 -29.53 13.48 -6.57
CA ALA A 134 -28.39 12.60 -6.84
C ALA A 134 -27.41 13.17 -7.88
N ALA A 135 -27.90 13.94 -8.85
CA ALA A 135 -27.09 14.60 -9.87
C ALA A 135 -26.62 16.00 -9.43
N ARG A 136 -27.52 16.77 -8.81
CA ARG A 136 -27.25 18.14 -8.31
C ARG A 136 -26.24 18.19 -7.17
N LEU A 137 -26.22 17.18 -6.31
CA LEU A 137 -25.33 17.11 -5.14
C LEU A 137 -24.09 16.25 -5.42
N ARG A 138 -23.71 16.07 -6.70
CA ARG A 138 -22.45 15.40 -7.04
C ARG A 138 -21.29 16.29 -6.59
N VAL A 139 -20.32 15.66 -5.93
CA VAL A 139 -19.14 16.33 -5.38
C VAL A 139 -17.96 15.84 -6.20
N GLY A 140 -17.35 16.68 -7.04
CA GLY A 140 -16.24 16.27 -7.91
C GLY A 140 -15.02 15.68 -7.16
N SER A 141 -14.16 14.95 -7.86
CA SER A 141 -12.97 14.27 -7.31
C SER A 141 -12.04 15.20 -6.53
N THR A 142 -11.71 16.36 -7.11
CA THR A 142 -10.85 17.39 -6.51
C THR A 142 -11.38 17.85 -5.16
N LEU A 143 -12.69 18.06 -5.07
CA LEU A 143 -13.34 18.47 -3.84
C LEU A 143 -13.39 17.33 -2.83
N ARG A 144 -13.69 16.10 -3.26
CA ARG A 144 -13.63 14.93 -2.37
C ARG A 144 -12.25 14.77 -1.73
N ASP A 145 -11.20 15.00 -2.50
CA ASP A 145 -9.82 14.95 -2.02
C ASP A 145 -9.51 16.09 -1.04
N ALA A 146 -9.96 17.32 -1.32
CA ALA A 146 -9.83 18.45 -0.39
C ALA A 146 -10.48 18.12 0.97
N PHE A 147 -11.69 17.57 0.96
CA PHE A 147 -12.36 17.17 2.19
C PHE A 147 -11.74 15.93 2.85
N ARG A 148 -11.16 14.97 2.11
CA ARG A 148 -10.39 13.85 2.67
C ARG A 148 -9.13 14.34 3.39
N ARG A 149 -8.48 15.36 2.82
CA ARG A 149 -7.34 16.07 3.44
C ARG A 149 -7.77 17.05 4.52
N ARG A 150 -9.06 17.11 4.87
CA ARG A 150 -9.61 18.01 5.89
C ARG A 150 -9.32 19.50 5.60
N GLU A 151 -9.17 19.86 4.33
CA GLU A 151 -8.86 21.22 3.89
C GLU A 151 -9.83 22.30 4.42
N PRO A 152 -11.16 22.06 4.58
CA PRO A 152 -12.04 23.05 5.20
C PRO A 152 -11.56 23.53 6.59
N TYR A 153 -10.86 22.68 7.35
CA TYR A 153 -10.37 23.03 8.67
C TYR A 153 -9.16 23.97 8.65
N ASN A 154 -8.36 23.94 7.58
CA ASN A 154 -7.28 24.90 7.35
C ASN A 154 -7.84 26.34 7.31
N TYR A 155 -8.95 26.54 6.59
CA TYR A 155 -9.66 27.82 6.53
C TYR A 155 -10.41 28.14 7.82
N LEU A 156 -11.10 27.16 8.41
CA LEU A 156 -11.87 27.34 9.64
C LEU A 156 -11.00 27.79 10.81
N GLN A 157 -9.79 27.23 10.97
CA GLN A 157 -8.82 27.68 11.96
C GLN A 157 -8.67 29.20 11.91
N ARG A 158 -8.29 29.72 10.75
CA ARG A 158 -7.92 31.13 10.60
C ARG A 158 -9.15 32.02 10.77
N ALA A 159 -10.31 31.60 10.26
CA ALA A 159 -11.55 32.33 10.49
C ALA A 159 -11.96 32.35 11.98
N TYR A 160 -11.83 31.24 12.71
CA TYR A 160 -12.08 31.20 14.15
C TYR A 160 -11.10 32.05 14.95
N TYR A 161 -9.82 32.06 14.56
CA TYR A 161 -8.80 32.91 15.17
C TYR A 161 -9.16 34.39 15.06
N GLN A 162 -9.57 34.84 13.87
CA GLN A 162 -10.01 36.22 13.61
C GLN A 162 -11.27 36.59 14.41
N LEU A 163 -12.15 35.61 14.65
CA LEU A 163 -13.34 35.76 15.51
C LEU A 163 -13.05 35.64 17.01
N LYS A 164 -11.78 35.54 17.43
CA LYS A 164 -11.34 35.35 18.82
C LYS A 164 -11.89 34.08 19.49
N LYS A 165 -12.26 33.07 18.70
CA LYS A 165 -12.74 31.76 19.17
C LYS A 165 -11.58 30.76 19.24
N LEU A 166 -10.65 30.98 20.17
CA LEU A 166 -9.39 30.23 20.24
C LEU A 166 -9.58 28.72 20.36
N ASP A 167 -10.51 28.24 21.20
CA ASP A 167 -10.78 26.79 21.33
C ASP A 167 -11.15 26.14 20.00
N LEU A 168 -12.03 26.78 19.22
CA LEU A 168 -12.47 26.27 17.92
C LEU A 168 -11.37 26.40 16.86
N ALA A 169 -10.56 27.46 16.94
CA ALA A 169 -9.41 27.65 16.06
C ALA A 169 -8.38 26.52 16.25
N VAL A 170 -8.06 26.20 17.50
CA VAL A 170 -7.12 25.12 17.86
C VAL A 170 -7.67 23.76 17.46
N ALA A 171 -8.95 23.47 17.73
CA ALA A 171 -9.56 22.20 17.35
C ALA A 171 -9.60 22.01 15.82
N ALA A 172 -9.94 23.05 15.06
CA ALA A 172 -9.89 23.00 13.60
C ALA A 172 -8.46 22.78 13.09
N ALA A 173 -7.51 23.54 13.64
CA ALA A 173 -6.10 23.42 13.24
C ALA A 173 -5.53 22.04 13.57
N HIS A 174 -5.83 21.48 14.74
CA HIS A 174 -5.47 20.10 15.11
C HIS A 174 -6.11 19.08 14.18
N THR A 175 -7.39 19.24 13.84
CA THR A 175 -8.13 18.37 12.91
C THR A 175 -7.46 18.31 11.53
N PHE A 176 -7.02 19.45 11.00
CA PHE A 176 -6.27 19.52 9.74
C PHE A 176 -4.86 18.95 9.88
N PHE A 177 -4.14 19.28 10.96
CA PHE A 177 -2.78 18.83 11.22
C PHE A 177 -2.69 17.31 11.31
N VAL A 178 -3.67 16.67 11.96
CA VAL A 178 -3.77 15.21 12.03
C VAL A 178 -3.73 14.64 10.61
N ALA A 179 -4.59 15.08 9.69
CA ALA A 179 -4.59 14.57 8.31
C ALA A 179 -3.38 15.01 7.45
N ASN A 180 -2.63 16.03 7.86
CA ASN A 180 -1.52 16.61 7.10
C ASN A 180 -0.31 16.91 8.01
N PRO A 181 0.34 15.90 8.61
CA PRO A 181 1.39 16.09 9.62
C PRO A 181 2.65 16.75 9.05
N THR A 182 2.87 16.63 7.74
CA THR A 182 4.00 17.25 7.01
C THR A 182 3.75 18.71 6.61
N HIS A 183 2.56 19.27 6.89
CA HIS A 183 2.23 20.65 6.52
C HIS A 183 2.96 21.67 7.42
N LEU A 184 4.04 22.25 6.90
CA LEU A 184 4.97 23.11 7.65
C LEU A 184 4.27 24.28 8.36
N GLN A 185 3.43 25.04 7.67
CA GLN A 185 2.71 26.18 8.26
C GLN A 185 1.80 25.76 9.41
N MET A 186 1.20 24.56 9.31
CA MET A 186 0.30 24.07 10.36
C MET A 186 1.09 23.61 11.59
N ARG A 187 2.26 23.01 11.38
CA ARG A 187 3.18 22.64 12.47
C ARG A 187 3.61 23.86 13.28
N GLU A 188 3.89 24.98 12.60
CA GLU A 188 4.20 26.26 13.25
C GLU A 188 2.99 26.83 14.00
N ASP A 189 1.80 26.82 13.37
CA ASP A 189 0.57 27.28 14.00
C ASP A 189 0.24 26.46 15.26
N MET A 190 0.43 25.13 15.22
CA MET A 190 0.30 24.25 16.39
C MET A 190 1.25 24.65 17.52
N ALA A 191 2.53 24.87 17.20
CA ALA A 191 3.52 25.31 18.18
C ALA A 191 3.17 26.68 18.77
N LYS A 192 2.62 27.58 17.96
CA LYS A 192 2.15 28.90 18.40
C LYS A 192 0.95 28.78 19.33
N TYR A 193 -0.07 28.01 18.98
CA TYR A 193 -1.25 27.79 19.83
C TYR A 193 -0.90 27.21 21.20
N ARG A 194 0.08 26.29 21.27
CA ARG A 194 0.54 25.72 22.55
C ARG A 194 1.14 26.76 23.51
N ARG A 195 1.68 27.87 22.98
CA ARG A 195 2.31 28.94 23.77
C ARG A 195 1.36 30.10 24.07
N MET A 196 0.16 30.13 23.47
CA MET A 196 -0.77 31.23 23.65
C MET A 196 -1.51 31.14 24.99
N PRO A 197 -1.57 32.23 25.77
CA PRO A 197 -2.38 32.27 26.98
C PRO A 197 -3.88 32.16 26.62
N GLY A 198 -4.61 31.30 27.34
CA GLY A 198 -6.04 31.05 27.11
C GLY A 198 -6.35 29.84 26.23
N VAL A 199 -5.35 29.14 25.68
CA VAL A 199 -5.53 27.84 25.01
C VAL A 199 -5.42 26.73 26.05
N ARG A 200 -6.40 25.83 26.07
CA ARG A 200 -6.43 24.69 27.00
C ARG A 200 -5.88 23.43 26.31
N PRO A 201 -5.30 22.47 27.06
CA PRO A 201 -4.90 21.18 26.48
C PRO A 201 -6.05 20.46 25.77
N GLN A 202 -7.28 20.56 26.31
CA GLN A 202 -8.46 19.93 25.72
C GLN A 202 -8.92 20.55 24.39
N SER A 203 -8.37 21.72 24.02
CA SER A 203 -8.64 22.38 22.74
C SER A 203 -7.95 21.64 21.57
N PHE A 204 -6.88 20.88 21.85
CA PHE A 204 -6.17 20.05 20.86
C PHE A 204 -6.89 18.72 20.69
N ARG A 205 -7.99 18.75 19.94
CA ARG A 205 -8.78 17.56 19.62
C ARG A 205 -9.10 17.51 18.14
N ASP A 206 -9.10 16.31 17.60
CA ASP A 206 -9.58 16.07 16.24
C ASP A 206 -11.12 16.00 16.26
N LEU A 207 -11.74 16.86 15.45
CA LEU A 207 -13.20 16.98 15.32
C LEU A 207 -13.80 15.90 14.41
N GLU A 208 -12.97 15.15 13.69
CA GLU A 208 -13.37 14.07 12.80
C GLU A 208 -12.84 12.70 13.23
N THR A 209 -12.37 12.55 14.48
CA THR A 209 -12.03 11.22 15.01
C THR A 209 -13.28 10.35 15.02
N PRO A 210 -13.27 9.20 14.33
CA PRO A 210 -14.38 8.26 14.40
C PRO A 210 -14.58 7.75 15.82
N SER A 211 -15.84 7.51 16.21
CA SER A 211 -16.20 7.10 17.57
C SER A 211 -15.52 5.78 17.97
N TYR A 212 -15.40 4.82 17.06
CA TYR A 212 -14.72 3.55 17.33
C TYR A 212 -13.23 3.72 17.67
N TRP A 213 -12.54 4.69 17.05
CA TRP A 213 -11.16 5.03 17.40
C TRP A 213 -11.08 5.69 18.78
N ALA A 214 -11.99 6.60 19.09
CA ALA A 214 -12.03 7.24 20.40
C ALA A 214 -12.31 6.22 21.53
N ALA A 215 -13.23 5.28 21.29
CA ALA A 215 -13.52 4.17 22.21
C ALA A 215 -12.32 3.25 22.37
N TYR A 216 -11.66 2.88 21.27
CA TYR A 216 -10.46 2.03 21.29
C TYR A 216 -9.32 2.67 22.09
N ASP A 217 -9.01 3.94 21.81
CA ASP A 217 -7.97 4.69 22.49
C ASP A 217 -8.23 4.81 23.99
N THR A 218 -9.48 5.08 24.37
CA THR A 218 -9.91 5.11 25.78
C THR A 218 -9.76 3.74 26.43
N GLY A 219 -10.14 2.66 25.72
CA GLY A 219 -9.98 1.29 26.19
C GLY A 219 -8.51 0.93 26.46
N LEU A 220 -7.61 1.30 25.56
CA LEU A 220 -6.17 1.07 25.73
C LEU A 220 -5.58 1.88 26.89
N GLU A 221 -6.01 3.13 27.07
CA GLU A 221 -5.57 3.97 28.21
C GLU A 221 -5.97 3.34 29.55
N LEU A 222 -7.20 2.82 29.66
CA LEU A 222 -7.70 2.13 30.84
C LEU A 222 -6.97 0.81 31.10
N LEU A 223 -6.67 0.03 30.05
CA LEU A 223 -5.83 -1.16 30.17
C LEU A 223 -4.42 -0.83 30.67
N GLY A 224 -3.83 0.27 30.19
CA GLY A 224 -2.53 0.76 30.66
C GLY A 224 -2.52 1.14 32.15
N ARG A 225 -3.68 1.51 32.70
CA ARG A 225 -3.90 1.77 34.14
C ARG A 225 -4.29 0.52 34.93
N GLN A 226 -4.32 -0.66 34.30
CA GLN A 226 -4.79 -1.93 34.87
C GLN A 226 -6.28 -1.91 35.28
N GLU A 227 -7.08 -1.03 34.68
CA GLU A 227 -8.51 -0.87 34.96
C GLU A 227 -9.35 -1.70 33.96
N ALA A 228 -9.08 -3.00 33.85
CA ALA A 228 -9.70 -3.87 32.84
C ALA A 228 -11.23 -3.86 32.84
N GLY A 229 -11.86 -3.81 34.03
CA GLY A 229 -13.32 -3.73 34.15
C GLY A 229 -13.93 -2.47 33.52
N LEU A 230 -13.23 -1.34 33.54
CA LEU A 230 -13.66 -0.10 32.89
C LEU A 230 -13.29 -0.07 31.40
N ALA A 231 -12.22 -0.76 31.02
CA ALA A 231 -11.79 -0.86 29.62
C ALA A 231 -12.74 -1.72 28.77
N LEU A 232 -13.26 -2.81 29.32
CA LEU A 232 -14.14 -3.76 28.62
C LEU A 232 -15.29 -3.10 27.83
N PRO A 233 -16.16 -2.26 28.42
CA PRO A 233 -17.25 -1.63 27.66
C PRO A 233 -16.74 -0.73 26.52
N ARG A 234 -15.56 -0.11 26.66
CA ARG A 234 -14.96 0.75 25.62
C ARG A 234 -14.37 -0.07 24.48
N LEU A 235 -13.76 -1.21 24.78
CA LEU A 235 -13.23 -2.13 23.77
C LEU A 235 -14.36 -2.82 22.99
N GLU A 236 -15.48 -3.14 23.66
CA GLU A 236 -16.68 -3.68 22.99
C GLU A 236 -17.32 -2.66 22.07
N GLU A 237 -17.50 -1.42 22.54
CA GLU A 237 -17.98 -0.29 21.75
C GLU A 237 -17.09 -0.09 20.52
N ALA A 238 -15.76 -0.11 20.70
CA ALA A 238 -14.79 0.00 19.61
C ALA A 238 -14.95 -1.10 18.56
N LEU A 239 -15.06 -2.36 18.98
CA LEU A 239 -15.19 -3.49 18.04
C LEU A 239 -16.50 -3.41 17.25
N GLN A 240 -17.62 -3.21 17.95
CA GLN A 240 -18.95 -3.13 17.33
C GLN A 240 -19.03 -1.97 16.33
N GLU A 241 -18.55 -0.79 16.72
CA GLU A 241 -18.57 0.37 15.83
C GLU A 241 -17.56 0.26 14.69
N SER A 242 -16.41 -0.41 14.88
CA SER A 242 -15.45 -0.70 13.80
C SER A 242 -16.10 -1.55 12.71
N LEU A 243 -16.79 -2.63 13.11
CA LEU A 243 -17.50 -3.51 12.19
C LEU A 243 -18.65 -2.77 11.48
N ALA A 244 -19.43 -1.99 12.21
CA ALA A 244 -20.50 -1.17 11.64
C ALA A 244 -19.96 -0.14 10.63
N GLN A 245 -18.82 0.50 10.92
CA GLN A 245 -18.17 1.45 10.01
C GLN A 245 -17.69 0.77 8.72
N MET A 246 -17.13 -0.43 8.83
CA MET A 246 -16.68 -1.21 7.68
C MET A 246 -17.87 -1.55 6.77
N GLU A 247 -19.00 -2.01 7.31
CA GLU A 247 -20.19 -2.31 6.53
C GLU A 247 -20.82 -1.05 5.92
N SER A 248 -20.87 0.04 6.69
CA SER A 248 -21.31 1.34 6.18
C SER A 248 -20.45 1.79 4.99
N CYS A 249 -19.13 1.60 5.05
CA CYS A 249 -18.24 1.86 3.92
C CYS A 249 -18.55 0.96 2.72
N ARG A 250 -18.73 -0.35 2.94
CA ARG A 250 -19.00 -1.34 1.88
C ARG A 250 -20.34 -1.10 1.18
N ALA A 251 -21.35 -0.66 1.92
CA ALA A 251 -22.62 -0.21 1.35
C ALA A 251 -22.39 0.98 0.40
N GLY A 252 -21.53 1.91 0.83
CA GLY A 252 -21.07 3.11 0.11
C GLY A 252 -20.48 2.89 -1.29
N CYS A 253 -20.03 1.68 -1.61
CA CYS A 253 -19.24 1.39 -2.82
C CYS A 253 -20.06 1.30 -4.12
N GLU A 254 -21.39 1.12 -4.05
CA GLU A 254 -22.24 0.99 -5.24
C GLU A 254 -22.78 2.36 -5.68
N GLY A 255 -22.45 2.84 -6.88
CA GLY A 255 -22.98 4.12 -7.35
C GLY A 255 -22.57 4.48 -8.77
N PRO A 256 -23.22 5.52 -9.35
CA PRO A 256 -22.87 5.98 -10.68
C PRO A 256 -21.41 6.41 -10.72
N GLU A 257 -20.72 5.88 -11.71
CA GLU A 257 -19.35 6.21 -12.04
C GLU A 257 -19.23 7.73 -12.24
N GLU A 258 -18.37 8.39 -11.47
CA GLU A 258 -17.68 9.54 -12.03
C GLU A 258 -16.54 8.92 -12.81
N GLN A 259 -16.67 8.93 -14.14
CA GLN A 259 -15.58 8.63 -15.03
C GLN A 259 -14.36 9.35 -14.46
N GLN A 260 -13.39 8.57 -14.00
CA GLN A 260 -12.03 9.04 -14.06
C GLN A 260 -11.83 9.28 -15.55
N ARG A 261 -12.04 10.52 -16.00
CA ARG A 261 -11.19 11.04 -17.05
C ARG A 261 -9.81 11.06 -16.41
N GLU A 262 -9.19 9.89 -16.35
CA GLU A 262 -7.79 9.81 -16.69
C GLU A 262 -7.69 10.63 -17.96
N GLU A 263 -6.95 11.72 -17.85
CA GLU A 263 -6.64 12.60 -18.98
C GLU A 263 -6.40 11.70 -20.18
N GLU A 264 -7.20 11.91 -21.23
CA GLU A 264 -7.31 11.08 -22.42
C GLU A 264 -5.94 10.51 -22.81
N GLU A 265 -5.68 9.25 -22.43
CA GLU A 265 -4.79 8.41 -23.21
C GLU A 265 -5.53 8.19 -24.52
N GLU A 266 -5.20 9.02 -25.50
CA GLU A 266 -5.50 8.78 -26.91
C GLU A 266 -4.92 7.41 -27.28
N GLY A 267 -5.77 6.38 -27.22
CA GLY A 267 -5.36 5.01 -27.47
C GLY A 267 -6.52 4.04 -27.41
N THR A 268 -7.37 4.05 -28.45
CA THR A 268 -8.38 3.03 -28.76
C THR A 268 -9.53 2.88 -27.75
N GLY A 269 -10.51 3.78 -27.87
CA GLY A 269 -11.84 3.59 -27.29
C GLY A 269 -12.60 2.44 -27.96
N SER A 270 -12.28 1.20 -27.58
CA SER A 270 -13.29 0.14 -27.65
C SER A 270 -14.18 0.35 -26.43
N GLN A 271 -15.37 0.92 -26.62
CA GLN A 271 -16.42 0.74 -25.62
C GLN A 271 -16.62 -0.76 -25.50
N GLY A 272 -16.11 -1.35 -24.42
CA GLY A 272 -16.31 -2.75 -24.16
C GLY A 272 -17.79 -3.10 -24.23
N GLY A 273 -18.12 -4.32 -24.67
CA GLY A 273 -19.50 -4.79 -24.72
C GLY A 273 -20.21 -4.63 -23.36
N LEU A 274 -21.55 -4.70 -23.34
CA LEU A 274 -22.35 -4.55 -22.11
C LEU A 274 -21.83 -5.40 -20.94
N TYR A 275 -21.37 -6.63 -21.21
CA TYR A 275 -20.79 -7.51 -20.19
C TYR A 275 -19.45 -7.02 -19.64
N GLU A 276 -18.57 -6.45 -20.47
CA GLU A 276 -17.28 -5.89 -20.05
C GLU A 276 -17.50 -4.64 -19.19
N ALA A 277 -18.50 -3.82 -19.52
CA ALA A 277 -18.90 -2.68 -18.70
C ALA A 277 -19.46 -3.11 -17.34
N ILE A 278 -20.33 -4.14 -17.30
CA ILE A 278 -20.88 -4.70 -16.06
C ILE A 278 -19.75 -5.31 -15.21
N ALA A 279 -18.87 -6.11 -15.82
CA ALA A 279 -17.75 -6.73 -15.13
C ALA A 279 -16.79 -5.67 -14.55
N GLY A 280 -16.42 -4.67 -15.35
CA GLY A 280 -15.60 -3.54 -14.90
C GLY A 280 -16.22 -2.79 -13.72
N HIS A 281 -17.54 -2.55 -13.75
CA HIS A 281 -18.25 -1.94 -12.63
C HIS A 281 -18.16 -2.79 -11.35
N TRP A 282 -18.43 -4.09 -11.44
CA TRP A 282 -18.38 -4.97 -10.26
C TRP A 282 -16.97 -5.16 -9.71
N ILE A 283 -15.94 -5.22 -10.56
CA ILE A 283 -14.54 -5.24 -10.13
C ILE A 283 -14.25 -3.99 -9.28
N ARG A 284 -14.67 -2.80 -9.73
CA ARG A 284 -14.49 -1.55 -8.97
C ARG A 284 -15.25 -1.56 -7.64
N VAL A 285 -16.49 -2.06 -7.62
CA VAL A 285 -17.28 -2.20 -6.38
C VAL A 285 -16.55 -3.12 -5.40
N LEU A 286 -16.02 -4.26 -5.87
CA LEU A 286 -15.27 -5.20 -5.04
C LEU A 286 -13.97 -4.61 -4.51
N GLN A 287 -13.21 -3.91 -5.36
CA GLN A 287 -11.99 -3.19 -4.95
C GLN A 287 -12.29 -2.13 -3.88
N CYS A 288 -13.38 -1.37 -4.05
CA CYS A 288 -13.83 -0.40 -3.04
C CYS A 288 -14.17 -1.10 -1.72
N ARG A 289 -14.94 -2.20 -1.76
CA ARG A 289 -15.32 -2.96 -0.56
C ARG A 289 -14.15 -3.57 0.17
N GLN A 290 -13.14 -4.05 -0.57
CA GLN A 290 -11.89 -4.54 0.00
C GLN A 290 -11.12 -3.43 0.70
N ARG A 291 -11.06 -2.24 0.07
CA ARG A 291 -10.41 -1.06 0.65
C ARG A 291 -11.04 -0.61 1.97
N CYS A 292 -12.34 -0.81 2.19
CA CYS A 292 -13.03 -0.44 3.43
C CYS A 292 -12.43 -1.04 4.70
N VAL A 293 -11.81 -2.23 4.61
CA VAL A 293 -11.09 -2.85 5.74
C VAL A 293 -9.90 -1.96 6.14
N GLY A 294 -9.08 -1.57 5.15
CA GLY A 294 -7.96 -0.66 5.36
C GLY A 294 -8.39 0.74 5.77
N ASP A 295 -9.42 1.31 5.15
CA ASP A 295 -9.92 2.64 5.49
C ASP A 295 -10.43 2.69 6.94
N THR A 296 -11.08 1.62 7.45
CA THR A 296 -11.52 1.51 8.85
C THR A 296 -10.34 1.34 9.81
N ALA A 297 -9.34 0.54 9.40
CA ALA A 297 -8.11 0.35 10.17
C ALA A 297 -7.16 1.57 10.12
N THR A 298 -7.42 2.57 9.27
CA THR A 298 -6.57 3.76 9.16
C THR A 298 -6.94 4.78 10.23
N ARG A 299 -6.05 4.95 11.21
CA ARG A 299 -6.21 5.96 12.24
C ARG A 299 -6.21 7.36 11.63
N PRO A 300 -7.04 8.30 12.14
CA PRO A 300 -6.92 9.70 11.80
C PRO A 300 -5.47 10.19 11.84
N GLY A 301 -4.99 10.67 10.70
CA GLY A 301 -3.65 11.22 10.53
C GLY A 301 -2.53 10.25 10.24
N ARG A 302 -2.86 8.97 10.09
CA ARG A 302 -1.99 8.01 9.40
C ARG A 302 -2.41 7.92 7.94
N SER A 303 -1.43 7.72 7.07
CA SER A 303 -1.66 7.44 5.65
C SER A 303 -1.90 5.96 5.36
N PHE A 304 -1.68 5.09 6.36
CA PHE A 304 -1.73 3.64 6.23
C PHE A 304 -2.58 3.01 7.34
N PRO A 305 -3.25 1.88 7.05
CA PRO A 305 -4.01 1.13 8.05
C PRO A 305 -3.14 0.60 9.17
N VAL A 306 -3.68 0.51 10.37
CA VAL A 306 -3.10 -0.25 11.48
C VAL A 306 -3.25 -1.74 11.14
N PRO A 307 -2.15 -2.51 11.05
CA PRO A 307 -2.21 -3.93 10.78
C PRO A 307 -2.97 -4.63 11.90
N ASP A 308 -3.66 -5.72 11.57
CA ASP A 308 -4.43 -6.52 12.52
C ASP A 308 -5.41 -5.72 13.38
N PHE A 309 -5.95 -4.61 12.87
CA PHE A 309 -6.80 -3.75 13.69
C PHE A 309 -7.99 -4.50 14.32
N LEU A 310 -8.69 -5.36 13.56
CA LEU A 310 -9.76 -6.20 14.09
C LEU A 310 -9.24 -7.33 15.00
N PRO A 311 -8.26 -8.18 14.58
CA PRO A 311 -7.67 -9.18 15.46
C PRO A 311 -7.10 -8.61 16.77
N SER A 312 -6.48 -7.43 16.73
CA SER A 312 -5.91 -6.77 17.91
C SER A 312 -6.98 -6.33 18.90
N GLN A 313 -8.13 -5.85 18.44
CA GLN A 313 -9.28 -5.56 19.30
C GLN A 313 -9.77 -6.83 20.01
N LEU A 314 -9.89 -7.95 19.29
CA LEU A 314 -10.26 -9.25 19.86
C LEU A 314 -9.20 -9.77 20.86
N ARG A 315 -7.91 -9.58 20.58
CA ARG A 315 -6.81 -9.89 21.50
C ARG A 315 -6.95 -9.12 22.82
N ARG A 316 -7.14 -7.79 22.73
CA ARG A 316 -7.35 -6.94 23.91
C ARG A 316 -8.59 -7.32 24.69
N LEU A 317 -9.68 -7.69 24.02
CA LEU A 317 -10.91 -8.14 24.66
C LEU A 317 -10.71 -9.45 25.42
N HIS A 318 -10.08 -10.48 24.83
CA HIS A 318 -9.88 -11.73 25.57
C HIS A 318 -8.93 -11.54 26.76
N GLU A 319 -7.87 -10.75 26.61
CA GLU A 319 -6.93 -10.40 27.70
C GLU A 319 -7.67 -9.70 28.84
N ALA A 320 -8.50 -8.69 28.53
CA ALA A 320 -9.26 -7.94 29.51
C ALA A 320 -10.33 -8.79 30.21
N HIS A 321 -11.05 -9.65 29.46
CA HIS A 321 -12.03 -10.57 30.04
C HIS A 321 -11.37 -11.59 30.98
N ALA A 322 -10.20 -12.12 30.62
CA ALA A 322 -9.45 -13.02 31.48
C ALA A 322 -9.02 -12.35 32.79
N GLN A 323 -8.55 -11.09 32.74
CA GLN A 323 -8.16 -10.31 33.93
C GLN A 323 -9.33 -10.09 34.91
N VAL A 324 -10.55 -9.94 34.40
CA VAL A 324 -11.76 -9.73 35.22
C VAL A 324 -12.40 -11.06 35.66
N GLY A 325 -11.92 -12.21 35.17
CA GLY A 325 -12.44 -13.53 35.49
C GLY A 325 -13.61 -13.99 34.61
N ASN A 326 -13.94 -13.25 33.55
CA ASN A 326 -14.98 -13.60 32.57
C ASN A 326 -14.46 -14.59 31.53
N LEU A 327 -14.08 -15.80 31.97
CA LEU A 327 -13.41 -16.79 31.11
C LEU A 327 -14.23 -17.23 29.89
N SER A 328 -15.56 -17.28 29.97
CA SER A 328 -16.41 -17.62 28.82
C SER A 328 -16.25 -16.63 27.67
N GLN A 329 -16.28 -15.32 27.96
CA GLN A 329 -16.08 -14.27 26.94
C GLN A 329 -14.63 -14.23 26.47
N ALA A 330 -13.67 -14.56 27.33
CA ALA A 330 -12.26 -14.70 26.92
C ALA A 330 -12.09 -15.84 25.90
N VAL A 331 -12.74 -16.98 26.11
CA VAL A 331 -12.74 -18.12 25.17
C VAL A 331 -13.35 -17.73 23.82
N GLU A 332 -14.50 -17.07 23.78
CA GLU A 332 -15.13 -16.64 22.53
C GLU A 332 -14.22 -15.72 21.71
N ASN A 333 -13.59 -14.73 22.37
CA ASN A 333 -12.71 -13.77 21.71
C ASN A 333 -11.40 -14.41 21.23
N VAL A 334 -10.77 -15.31 22.01
CA VAL A 334 -9.53 -15.98 21.57
C VAL A 334 -9.80 -16.99 20.45
N GLN A 335 -10.95 -17.67 20.46
CA GLN A 335 -11.38 -18.50 19.34
C GLN A 335 -11.64 -17.65 18.08
N SER A 336 -12.19 -16.44 18.21
CA SER A 336 -12.29 -15.50 17.09
C SER A 336 -10.92 -15.06 16.56
N VAL A 337 -9.90 -14.87 17.41
CA VAL A 337 -8.53 -14.60 16.96
C VAL A 337 -7.99 -15.78 16.14
N LEU A 338 -8.24 -17.02 16.58
CA LEU A 338 -7.81 -18.22 15.86
C LEU A 338 -8.51 -18.43 14.50
N LEU A 339 -9.64 -17.76 14.24
CA LEU A 339 -10.22 -17.72 12.89
C LEU A 339 -9.36 -16.92 11.89
N PHE A 340 -8.67 -15.89 12.36
CA PHE A 340 -7.73 -15.11 11.56
C PHE A 340 -6.36 -15.78 11.51
N TYR A 341 -5.91 -16.31 12.65
CA TYR A 341 -4.58 -16.88 12.82
C TYR A 341 -4.65 -18.28 13.47
N PRO A 342 -4.95 -19.34 12.68
CA PRO A 342 -5.09 -20.70 13.21
C PRO A 342 -3.83 -21.23 13.89
N GLU A 343 -2.66 -20.76 13.46
CA GLU A 343 -1.35 -21.18 13.96
C GLU A 343 -0.77 -20.25 15.05
N ASP A 344 -1.57 -19.35 15.62
CA ASP A 344 -1.09 -18.48 16.69
C ASP A 344 -0.91 -19.26 18.00
N GLU A 345 0.33 -19.63 18.30
CA GLU A 345 0.70 -20.41 19.48
C GLU A 345 0.35 -19.71 20.80
N ALA A 346 0.37 -18.36 20.85
CA ALA A 346 0.00 -17.63 22.05
C ALA A 346 -1.52 -17.71 22.29
N ALA A 347 -2.33 -17.58 21.23
CA ALA A 347 -3.77 -17.73 21.29
C ALA A 347 -4.19 -19.18 21.61
N LYS A 348 -3.55 -20.18 21.01
CA LYS A 348 -3.76 -21.61 21.36
C LYS A 348 -3.47 -21.87 22.83
N LYS A 349 -2.32 -21.43 23.33
CA LYS A 349 -1.93 -21.58 24.73
C LYS A 349 -2.90 -20.87 25.69
N ALA A 350 -3.34 -19.66 25.33
CA ALA A 350 -4.32 -18.93 26.13
C ALA A 350 -5.68 -19.64 26.15
N LEU A 351 -6.12 -20.18 25.01
CA LEU A 351 -7.35 -20.97 24.91
C LEU A 351 -7.29 -22.21 25.83
N ASP A 352 -6.21 -22.99 25.75
CA ASP A 352 -6.02 -24.18 26.60
C ASP A 352 -6.04 -23.81 28.09
N GLN A 353 -5.41 -22.68 28.45
CA GLN A 353 -5.41 -22.17 29.82
C GLN A 353 -6.82 -21.79 30.30
N TYR A 354 -7.58 -21.06 29.49
CA TYR A 354 -8.95 -20.65 29.86
C TYR A 354 -9.89 -21.86 29.95
N GLN A 355 -9.76 -22.82 29.03
CA GLN A 355 -10.54 -24.06 29.04
C GLN A 355 -10.23 -24.92 30.27
N ALA A 356 -8.95 -25.07 30.64
CA ALA A 356 -8.55 -25.79 31.83
C ALA A 356 -9.13 -25.16 33.12
N GLN A 357 -9.20 -23.82 33.18
CA GLN A 357 -9.78 -23.09 34.32
C GLN A 357 -11.31 -23.17 34.38
N LEU A 358 -11.99 -23.33 33.25
CA LEU A 358 -13.45 -23.51 33.16
C LEU A 358 -13.93 -24.91 33.60
N GLY A 359 -13.04 -25.91 33.58
CA GLY A 359 -13.30 -27.27 34.04
C GLY A 359 -14.10 -28.11 33.03
N GLU A 360 -15.42 -27.95 32.99
CA GLU A 360 -16.31 -28.74 32.11
C GLU A 360 -16.42 -28.11 30.71
N PRO A 361 -16.24 -28.88 29.62
CA PRO A 361 -16.46 -28.39 28.27
C PRO A 361 -17.94 -28.05 28.09
N ARG A 362 -18.27 -26.75 28.10
CA ARG A 362 -19.64 -26.30 27.80
C ARG A 362 -19.88 -26.43 26.29
N PRO A 363 -20.80 -27.30 25.83
CA PRO A 363 -21.18 -27.32 24.43
C PRO A 363 -21.83 -25.97 24.09
N GLY A 364 -21.24 -25.25 23.13
CA GLY A 364 -21.74 -23.95 22.65
C GLY A 364 -20.77 -22.76 22.79
N LEU A 365 -19.60 -22.92 23.41
CA LEU A 365 -18.54 -21.89 23.39
C LEU A 365 -17.74 -21.99 22.08
N GLY A 366 -18.21 -21.28 21.06
CA GLY A 366 -17.52 -21.10 19.79
C GLY A 366 -16.92 -19.69 19.65
N PRO A 367 -16.21 -19.42 18.55
CA PRO A 367 -15.87 -18.05 18.18
C PRO A 367 -17.11 -17.15 18.27
N ARG A 368 -16.94 -15.88 18.62
CA ARG A 368 -18.05 -14.92 18.66
C ARG A 368 -18.95 -15.08 17.43
N GLU A 369 -20.25 -15.23 17.66
CA GLU A 369 -21.24 -15.11 16.60
C GLU A 369 -21.24 -13.67 16.10
N ASP A 370 -20.33 -13.38 15.17
CA ASP A 370 -20.35 -12.13 14.44
C ASP A 370 -21.35 -12.29 13.27
N PRO A 371 -22.25 -11.32 13.01
CA PRO A 371 -22.99 -11.23 11.75
C PRO A 371 -22.13 -11.39 10.48
N TRP A 372 -20.80 -11.27 10.57
CA TRP A 372 -19.85 -11.37 9.46
C TRP A 372 -19.53 -12.81 8.97
N THR A 373 -19.87 -13.87 9.71
CA THR A 373 -19.91 -15.21 9.12
C THR A 373 -21.34 -15.67 8.83
N PRO A 374 -22.03 -15.13 7.81
CA PRO A 374 -23.11 -15.89 7.23
C PRO A 374 -22.49 -17.16 6.66
N ALA A 375 -22.88 -18.31 7.20
CA ALA A 375 -22.83 -19.57 6.47
C ALA A 375 -23.44 -19.46 5.05
N ALA A 376 -24.17 -18.37 4.76
CA ALA A 376 -24.74 -18.01 3.48
C ALA A 376 -23.77 -17.45 2.41
N PHE A 377 -22.60 -16.88 2.75
CA PHE A 377 -21.76 -16.16 1.76
C PHE A 377 -20.58 -16.97 1.19
N ILE A 378 -20.04 -17.90 1.97
CA ILE A 378 -19.02 -18.83 1.49
C ILE A 378 -19.63 -20.23 1.61
N PRO A 379 -20.13 -20.80 0.50
CA PRO A 379 -20.66 -22.16 0.50
C PRO A 379 -19.64 -23.13 1.08
N GLU A 380 -20.10 -24.12 1.83
CA GLU A 380 -19.22 -25.11 2.48
C GLU A 380 -18.31 -25.81 1.46
N ALA A 381 -18.82 -26.03 0.24
CA ALA A 381 -18.05 -26.57 -0.87
C ALA A 381 -16.85 -25.69 -1.27
N LEU A 382 -16.97 -24.35 -1.18
CA LEU A 382 -15.87 -23.43 -1.49
C LEU A 382 -14.84 -23.39 -0.36
N ARG A 383 -15.28 -23.51 0.91
CA ARG A 383 -14.37 -23.67 2.06
C ARG A 383 -13.60 -24.98 1.99
N GLN A 384 -14.27 -26.05 1.60
CA GLN A 384 -13.67 -27.36 1.44
C GLN A 384 -12.70 -27.38 0.26
N LYS A 385 -13.07 -26.74 -0.86
CA LYS A 385 -12.16 -26.57 -1.99
C LYS A 385 -10.93 -25.72 -1.64
N LEU A 386 -11.08 -24.64 -0.87
CA LEU A 386 -9.95 -23.84 -0.42
C LEU A 386 -9.02 -24.64 0.51
N ARG A 387 -9.58 -25.47 1.40
CA ARG A 387 -8.81 -26.41 2.24
C ARG A 387 -8.08 -27.45 1.39
N GLU A 388 -8.77 -28.06 0.44
CA GLU A 388 -8.18 -29.01 -0.51
C GLU A 388 -7.09 -28.36 -1.37
N ASP A 389 -7.27 -27.12 -1.84
CA ASP A 389 -6.29 -26.38 -2.63
C ASP A 389 -5.07 -25.96 -1.78
N GLN A 390 -5.26 -25.72 -0.49
CA GLN A 390 -4.17 -25.50 0.49
C GLN A 390 -3.42 -26.81 0.82
N GLU A 391 -4.13 -27.92 0.93
CA GLU A 391 -3.56 -29.26 1.16
C GLU A 391 -2.85 -29.81 -0.09
N LYS A 392 -3.33 -29.44 -1.30
CA LYS A 392 -2.76 -29.85 -2.59
C LYS A 392 -1.65 -28.94 -3.10
N ARG A 393 -1.34 -27.83 -2.40
CA ARG A 393 -0.14 -27.04 -2.67
C ARG A 393 1.08 -27.94 -2.40
N PRO A 394 1.92 -28.23 -3.40
CA PRO A 394 3.16 -28.97 -3.17
C PRO A 394 4.07 -28.11 -2.30
N TRP A 395 4.20 -28.49 -1.03
CA TRP A 395 5.25 -27.99 -0.16
C TRP A 395 6.52 -28.77 -0.45
N ASP A 396 7.28 -28.34 -1.46
CA ASP A 396 8.64 -28.84 -1.66
C ASP A 396 9.54 -28.24 -0.57
N HIS A 397 9.49 -28.84 0.61
CA HIS A 397 10.48 -28.64 1.66
C HIS A 397 11.67 -29.56 1.40
N GLU A 398 12.60 -29.11 0.57
CA GLU A 398 13.99 -29.53 0.71
C GLU A 398 14.92 -28.33 0.42
N PRO A 399 15.63 -27.80 1.42
CA PRO A 399 16.60 -26.74 1.18
C PRO A 399 17.76 -27.29 0.34
N PRO A 400 18.20 -26.60 -0.73
CA PRO A 400 19.38 -27.02 -1.46
C PRO A 400 20.59 -27.00 -0.52
N GLN A 401 21.31 -28.12 -0.47
CA GLN A 401 22.54 -28.26 0.31
C GLN A 401 23.55 -27.15 -0.05
N PRO A 402 24.21 -26.53 0.94
CA PRO A 402 25.20 -25.49 0.67
C PRO A 402 26.39 -26.08 -0.10
N LYS A 403 26.63 -25.55 -1.30
CA LYS A 403 27.82 -25.91 -2.09
C LYS A 403 29.08 -25.33 -1.41
N PRO A 404 30.21 -26.05 -1.42
CA PRO A 404 31.43 -25.58 -0.76
C PRO A 404 31.96 -24.27 -1.34
N LEU A 405 32.62 -23.48 -0.48
CA LEU A 405 33.32 -22.20 -0.73
C LEU A 405 34.44 -22.23 -1.81
N THR A 406 34.48 -23.24 -2.67
CA THR A 406 35.43 -23.34 -3.79
C THR A 406 35.00 -22.53 -5.02
N HIS A 407 33.76 -22.01 -5.06
CA HIS A 407 33.26 -21.10 -6.10
C HIS A 407 33.67 -19.63 -5.88
N TRP A 408 34.83 -19.38 -5.25
CA TRP A 408 35.42 -18.04 -5.13
C TRP A 408 36.54 -17.79 -6.15
N LYS A 409 36.94 -18.82 -6.93
CA LYS A 409 37.97 -18.68 -7.96
C LYS A 409 37.45 -18.36 -9.36
N ASP A 410 36.17 -18.60 -9.61
CA ASP A 410 35.59 -18.43 -10.96
C ASP A 410 34.78 -17.13 -11.14
N VAL A 411 34.61 -16.32 -10.08
CA VAL A 411 33.90 -15.02 -10.13
C VAL A 411 34.86 -13.82 -10.26
N LEU A 412 35.96 -14.01 -10.99
CA LEU A 412 36.79 -12.93 -11.55
C LEU A 412 36.47 -12.77 -13.05
N LEU A 413 35.19 -12.56 -13.38
CA LEU A 413 34.74 -12.39 -14.78
C LEU A 413 33.92 -11.10 -15.01
N LEU A 414 34.14 -10.08 -14.18
CA LEU A 414 33.93 -8.69 -14.60
C LEU A 414 35.29 -8.00 -14.53
N GLU A 415 36.08 -8.11 -15.60
CA GLU A 415 37.34 -7.36 -15.72
C GLU A 415 37.09 -5.88 -15.43
N GLY A 416 37.86 -5.29 -14.51
CA GLY A 416 37.79 -3.86 -14.19
C GLY A 416 36.93 -3.48 -12.97
N VAL A 417 36.18 -4.40 -12.36
CA VAL A 417 35.42 -4.12 -11.12
C VAL A 417 36.32 -4.24 -9.88
N THR A 418 36.27 -3.24 -9.01
CA THR A 418 37.09 -3.16 -7.79
C THR A 418 36.22 -2.88 -6.55
N LEU A 419 36.38 -3.70 -5.50
CA LEU A 419 35.79 -3.42 -4.19
C LEU A 419 36.51 -2.22 -3.57
N THR A 420 35.81 -1.09 -3.44
CA THR A 420 36.38 0.16 -2.95
C THR A 420 36.08 0.38 -1.47
N GLN A 421 34.88 0.01 -1.02
CA GLN A 421 34.52 0.04 0.40
C GLN A 421 33.74 -1.21 0.78
N ASP A 422 34.19 -1.90 1.82
CA ASP A 422 33.46 -3.01 2.44
C ASP A 422 32.52 -2.54 3.56
N ALA A 423 31.76 -3.48 4.15
CA ALA A 423 30.78 -3.20 5.19
C ALA A 423 31.41 -2.55 6.45
N ARG A 424 32.65 -2.91 6.78
CA ARG A 424 33.38 -2.36 7.95
C ARG A 424 33.74 -0.90 7.70
N GLN A 425 34.25 -0.60 6.51
CA GLN A 425 34.59 0.77 6.10
C GLN A 425 33.35 1.66 5.98
N LEU A 426 32.19 1.05 5.71
CA LEU A 426 30.90 1.73 5.68
C LEU A 426 30.19 1.74 7.04
N ASN A 427 30.77 1.29 8.15
CA ASN A 427 30.11 1.26 9.47
C ASN A 427 28.73 0.56 9.48
N GLY A 428 28.58 -0.59 8.80
CA GLY A 428 27.32 -1.35 8.80
C GLY A 428 27.52 -2.83 8.46
N SER A 429 26.42 -3.52 8.19
CA SER A 429 26.40 -4.93 7.75
C SER A 429 25.85 -5.04 6.33
N GLU A 430 26.30 -6.06 5.60
CA GLU A 430 25.76 -6.43 4.29
C GLU A 430 25.63 -5.25 3.31
N ARG A 431 26.65 -4.37 3.27
CA ARG A 431 26.75 -3.28 2.30
C ARG A 431 28.15 -3.14 1.72
N ALA A 432 28.25 -2.73 0.46
CA ALA A 432 29.51 -2.57 -0.26
C ALA A 432 29.44 -1.50 -1.34
N VAL A 433 30.60 -0.90 -1.65
CA VAL A 433 30.81 0.00 -2.79
C VAL A 433 31.81 -0.65 -3.75
N LEU A 434 31.37 -0.87 -4.98
CA LEU A 434 32.18 -1.42 -6.06
C LEU A 434 32.28 -0.39 -7.18
N ASP A 435 33.46 -0.25 -7.76
CA ASP A 435 33.73 0.73 -8.82
C ASP A 435 34.23 0.03 -10.09
N GLY A 436 33.96 0.62 -11.25
CA GLY A 436 34.37 0.08 -12.55
C GLY A 436 33.38 -0.88 -13.18
N LEU A 437 32.11 -0.90 -12.73
CA LEU A 437 31.07 -1.73 -13.33
C LEU A 437 30.64 -1.24 -14.72
N LEU A 438 30.75 0.08 -14.96
CA LEU A 438 30.52 0.70 -16.26
C LEU A 438 31.73 1.52 -16.67
N THR A 439 32.01 1.50 -17.96
CA THR A 439 32.93 2.43 -18.60
C THR A 439 32.29 3.82 -18.76
N PRO A 440 33.08 4.90 -18.90
CA PRO A 440 32.55 6.23 -19.21
C PRO A 440 31.69 6.27 -20.48
N ALA A 441 32.00 5.42 -21.46
CA ALA A 441 31.22 5.30 -22.70
C ALA A 441 29.83 4.71 -22.44
N GLU A 442 29.74 3.62 -21.67
CA GLU A 442 28.46 2.99 -21.28
C GLU A 442 27.60 3.93 -20.43
N CYS A 443 28.21 4.66 -19.48
CA CYS A 443 27.52 5.73 -18.74
C CYS A 443 26.93 6.77 -19.69
N GLY A 444 27.70 7.23 -20.69
CA GLY A 444 27.25 8.18 -21.70
C GLY A 444 26.04 7.68 -22.49
N VAL A 445 26.04 6.40 -22.91
CA VAL A 445 24.92 5.77 -23.62
C VAL A 445 23.65 5.75 -22.75
N LEU A 446 23.75 5.35 -21.48
CA LEU A 446 22.59 5.30 -20.58
C LEU A 446 22.08 6.70 -20.20
N LEU A 447 22.96 7.69 -20.06
CA LEU A 447 22.57 9.09 -19.85
C LEU A 447 21.83 9.67 -21.05
N GLN A 448 22.28 9.34 -22.27
CA GLN A 448 21.61 9.73 -23.50
C GLN A 448 20.25 9.06 -23.62
N LEU A 449 20.15 7.76 -23.34
CA LEU A 449 18.86 7.04 -23.28
C LEU A 449 17.87 7.73 -22.32
N ALA A 450 18.32 8.08 -21.11
CA ALA A 450 17.48 8.76 -20.13
C ALA A 450 17.03 10.15 -20.61
N LYS A 451 17.86 10.86 -21.38
CA LYS A 451 17.53 12.16 -21.95
C LYS A 451 16.50 12.02 -23.09
N ASP A 452 16.78 11.16 -24.06
CA ASP A 452 15.92 10.93 -25.23
C ASP A 452 14.54 10.41 -24.79
N ALA A 453 14.50 9.50 -23.81
CA ALA A 453 13.24 8.99 -23.27
C ALA A 453 12.43 10.10 -22.58
N ALA A 454 13.07 11.00 -21.82
CA ALA A 454 12.40 12.12 -21.18
C ALA A 454 11.84 13.12 -22.21
N GLU A 455 12.59 13.39 -23.30
CA GLU A 455 12.15 14.23 -24.42
C GLU A 455 10.99 13.58 -25.20
N ALA A 456 11.00 12.25 -25.35
CA ALA A 456 9.91 11.46 -25.90
C ALA A 456 8.70 11.32 -24.95
N GLY A 457 8.71 12.01 -23.81
CA GLY A 457 7.59 12.05 -22.87
C GLY A 457 7.45 10.82 -21.98
N ALA A 458 8.43 9.92 -21.93
CA ALA A 458 8.40 8.80 -21.00
C ALA A 458 8.45 9.30 -19.56
N ARG A 459 7.44 8.91 -18.78
CA ARG A 459 7.35 9.15 -17.35
C ARG A 459 6.95 7.85 -16.67
N SER A 460 7.93 7.15 -16.11
CA SER A 460 7.68 5.97 -15.28
C SER A 460 7.97 6.26 -13.81
N GLY A 461 7.11 5.74 -12.93
CA GLY A 461 7.15 5.99 -11.49
C GLY A 461 6.32 7.19 -11.03
N TYR A 462 5.77 7.09 -9.81
CA TYR A 462 5.03 8.15 -9.10
C TYR A 462 3.89 8.83 -9.89
N ARG A 463 3.16 8.07 -10.73
CA ARG A 463 2.03 8.55 -11.54
C ARG A 463 2.39 9.78 -12.41
N GLY A 464 3.61 9.83 -12.92
CA GLY A 464 4.06 10.91 -13.80
C GLY A 464 4.24 12.27 -13.12
N ARG A 465 4.28 12.32 -11.77
CA ARG A 465 4.56 13.56 -11.02
C ARG A 465 5.96 14.08 -11.33
N ARG A 466 6.05 15.38 -11.66
CA ARG A 466 7.33 16.05 -11.94
C ARG A 466 8.25 16.14 -10.72
N SER A 467 7.68 16.17 -9.51
CA SER A 467 8.39 16.43 -8.25
C SER A 467 7.79 15.59 -7.12
N PRO A 468 8.01 14.26 -7.10
CA PRO A 468 7.30 13.34 -6.21
C PRO A 468 7.72 13.44 -4.73
N HIS A 469 8.95 13.87 -4.46
CA HIS A 469 9.54 13.91 -3.11
C HIS A 469 9.84 15.33 -2.61
N THR A 470 10.28 16.22 -3.51
CA THR A 470 10.56 17.62 -3.21
C THR A 470 10.16 18.49 -4.40
N PRO A 471 9.54 19.66 -4.20
CA PRO A 471 9.21 20.59 -5.27
C PRO A 471 10.44 21.20 -5.95
N HIS A 472 11.63 21.11 -5.34
CA HIS A 472 12.87 21.77 -5.80
C HIS A 472 13.68 20.95 -6.80
N GLU A 473 13.21 19.75 -7.15
CA GLU A 473 13.86 18.85 -8.10
C GLU A 473 12.84 18.33 -9.12
N ARG A 474 13.28 18.18 -10.36
CA ARG A 474 12.56 17.46 -11.41
C ARG A 474 12.97 15.99 -11.42
N PHE A 475 11.98 15.10 -11.37
CA PHE A 475 12.15 13.66 -11.43
C PHE A 475 11.83 13.13 -12.83
N GLU A 476 12.70 12.27 -13.33
CA GLU A 476 12.56 11.54 -14.60
C GLU A 476 12.84 10.07 -14.33
N GLY A 477 11.98 9.19 -14.83
CA GLY A 477 12.09 7.76 -14.59
C GLY A 477 11.75 6.95 -15.84
N LEU A 478 12.51 5.89 -16.08
CA LEU A 478 12.39 4.99 -17.23
C LEU A 478 12.51 3.53 -16.76
N THR A 479 11.49 2.72 -17.02
CA THR A 479 11.56 1.26 -16.81
C THR A 479 12.11 0.54 -18.04
N VAL A 480 12.58 -0.69 -17.83
CA VAL A 480 13.17 -1.53 -18.89
C VAL A 480 12.19 -1.80 -20.04
N LEU A 481 10.93 -2.11 -19.74
CA LEU A 481 9.90 -2.33 -20.75
C LEU A 481 9.61 -1.06 -21.54
N LYS A 482 9.49 0.08 -20.86
CA LYS A 482 9.24 1.36 -21.55
C LYS A 482 10.41 1.76 -22.45
N ALA A 483 11.65 1.52 -22.02
CA ALA A 483 12.85 1.74 -22.84
C ALA A 483 12.82 0.86 -24.11
N ALA A 484 12.50 -0.43 -23.97
CA ALA A 484 12.37 -1.36 -25.10
C ALA A 484 11.26 -0.94 -26.07
N GLN A 485 10.09 -0.55 -25.57
CA GLN A 485 8.98 -0.04 -26.38
C GLN A 485 9.36 1.22 -27.17
N LEU A 486 10.01 2.18 -26.51
CA LEU A 486 10.48 3.40 -27.18
C LEU A 486 11.55 3.10 -28.24
N ALA A 487 12.44 2.15 -27.96
CA ALA A 487 13.47 1.72 -28.91
C ALA A 487 12.85 1.08 -30.15
N ARG A 488 11.85 0.21 -29.96
CA ARG A 488 11.09 -0.40 -31.05
C ARG A 488 10.30 0.64 -31.86
N ALA A 489 9.83 1.71 -31.22
CA ALA A 489 9.17 2.83 -31.88
C ALA A 489 10.15 3.81 -32.56
N GLY A 490 11.47 3.60 -32.44
CA GLY A 490 12.50 4.49 -32.99
C GLY A 490 12.64 5.83 -32.26
N ALA A 491 12.00 5.98 -31.09
CA ALA A 491 12.04 7.21 -30.29
C ALA A 491 13.31 7.32 -29.43
N VAL A 492 13.96 6.20 -29.14
CA VAL A 492 15.27 6.15 -28.45
C VAL A 492 16.17 5.11 -29.14
N GLY A 493 17.48 5.19 -28.91
CA GLY A 493 18.43 4.22 -29.48
C GLY A 493 18.26 2.80 -28.91
N SER A 494 18.19 1.79 -29.79
CA SER A 494 18.11 0.37 -29.40
C SER A 494 19.31 -0.11 -28.59
N GLN A 495 20.50 0.38 -28.92
CA GLN A 495 21.74 0.09 -28.19
C GLN A 495 21.64 0.49 -26.71
N GLY A 496 21.02 1.64 -26.41
CA GLY A 496 20.83 2.08 -25.02
C GLY A 496 19.86 1.19 -24.25
N ALA A 497 18.75 0.81 -24.89
CA ALA A 497 17.76 -0.08 -24.26
C ALA A 497 18.32 -1.49 -24.02
N GLN A 498 19.14 -2.02 -24.95
CA GLN A 498 19.85 -3.30 -24.76
C GLN A 498 20.88 -3.20 -23.63
N LEU A 499 21.70 -2.15 -23.62
CA LEU A 499 22.67 -1.92 -22.55
C LEU A 499 22.00 -1.82 -21.17
N LEU A 500 20.82 -1.21 -21.08
CA LEU A 500 20.06 -1.14 -19.84
C LEU A 500 19.69 -2.55 -19.30
N LEU A 501 19.29 -3.49 -20.17
CA LEU A 501 19.01 -4.87 -19.78
C LEU A 501 20.28 -5.61 -19.34
N GLU A 502 21.35 -5.52 -20.13
CA GLU A 502 22.64 -6.17 -19.84
C GLU A 502 23.21 -5.71 -18.50
N VAL A 503 23.22 -4.39 -18.26
CA VAL A 503 23.75 -3.80 -17.03
C VAL A 503 22.93 -4.22 -15.82
N SER A 504 21.62 -4.42 -15.98
CA SER A 504 20.76 -4.89 -14.89
C SER A 504 21.16 -6.31 -14.44
N GLU A 505 21.46 -7.19 -15.38
CA GLU A 505 21.96 -8.54 -15.09
C GLU A 505 23.40 -8.53 -14.54
N ARG A 506 24.27 -7.63 -15.02
CA ARG A 506 25.62 -7.44 -14.45
C ARG A 506 25.53 -7.05 -12.97
N VAL A 507 24.63 -6.12 -12.60
CA VAL A 507 24.42 -5.73 -11.19
C VAL A 507 23.89 -6.90 -10.36
N ARG A 508 22.87 -7.63 -10.85
CA ARG A 508 22.31 -8.81 -10.15
C ARG A 508 23.38 -9.86 -9.88
N THR A 509 24.17 -10.20 -10.91
CA THR A 509 25.24 -11.20 -10.84
C THR A 509 26.32 -10.79 -9.83
N LEU A 510 26.75 -9.53 -9.87
CA LEU A 510 27.75 -9.02 -8.94
C LEU A 510 27.24 -8.97 -7.50
N THR A 511 25.98 -8.57 -7.30
CA THR A 511 25.33 -8.55 -5.97
C THR A 511 25.23 -9.97 -5.40
N GLN A 512 24.80 -10.95 -6.22
CA GLN A 512 24.74 -12.35 -5.82
C GLN A 512 26.12 -12.92 -5.49
N ALA A 513 27.13 -12.60 -6.29
CA ALA A 513 28.49 -13.05 -6.06
C ALA A 513 29.05 -12.52 -4.74
N TYR A 514 28.92 -11.21 -4.51
CA TYR A 514 29.51 -10.55 -3.34
C TYR A 514 28.86 -11.03 -2.03
N PHE A 515 27.54 -11.07 -1.97
CA PHE A 515 26.83 -11.48 -0.75
C PHE A 515 26.69 -13.00 -0.61
N SER A 516 26.87 -13.76 -1.69
CA SER A 516 26.74 -15.23 -1.71
C SER A 516 25.49 -15.73 -0.94
N PRO A 517 24.28 -15.22 -1.26
CA PRO A 517 23.06 -15.58 -0.53
C PRO A 517 22.75 -17.06 -0.70
N GLU A 518 22.02 -17.63 0.27
CA GLU A 518 21.63 -19.05 0.28
C GLU A 518 20.78 -19.46 -0.94
N ARG A 519 20.11 -18.48 -1.56
CA ARG A 519 19.22 -18.65 -2.71
C ARG A 519 19.66 -17.75 -3.86
N PRO A 520 19.39 -18.15 -5.12
CA PRO A 520 19.67 -17.28 -6.27
C PRO A 520 18.86 -15.98 -6.20
N LEU A 521 19.49 -14.88 -6.63
CA LEU A 521 18.84 -13.58 -6.74
C LEU A 521 18.18 -13.42 -8.11
N HIS A 522 16.97 -12.88 -8.11
CA HIS A 522 16.23 -12.43 -9.29
C HIS A 522 16.08 -10.91 -9.26
N LEU A 523 16.10 -10.25 -10.43
CA LEU A 523 15.67 -8.86 -10.55
C LEU A 523 14.17 -8.78 -10.22
N SER A 524 13.81 -7.89 -9.31
CA SER A 524 12.43 -7.65 -8.90
C SER A 524 11.86 -6.36 -9.49
N PHE A 525 12.70 -5.33 -9.60
CA PHE A 525 12.36 -4.09 -10.29
C PHE A 525 13.63 -3.33 -10.69
N THR A 526 13.62 -2.74 -11.89
CA THR A 526 14.73 -1.98 -12.46
C THR A 526 14.24 -0.60 -12.91
N HIS A 527 14.84 0.46 -12.36
CA HIS A 527 14.41 1.83 -12.64
C HIS A 527 15.59 2.75 -12.92
N LEU A 528 15.69 3.24 -14.16
CA LEU A 528 16.63 4.30 -14.52
C LEU A 528 16.03 5.64 -14.12
N VAL A 529 16.66 6.33 -13.17
CA VAL A 529 16.13 7.53 -12.54
C VAL A 529 17.11 8.68 -12.63
N CYS A 530 16.61 9.84 -13.06
CA CYS A 530 17.34 11.09 -13.06
C CYS A 530 16.62 12.16 -12.21
N ARG A 531 17.40 12.94 -11.47
CA ARG A 531 16.91 14.07 -10.66
C ARG A 531 17.69 15.32 -11.01
N SER A 532 16.99 16.38 -11.38
CA SER A 532 17.60 17.66 -11.76
C SER A 532 17.22 18.76 -10.79
N ALA A 533 18.19 19.55 -10.35
CA ALA A 533 17.93 20.74 -9.54
C ALA A 533 17.12 21.77 -10.35
N ILE A 534 16.10 22.39 -9.73
CA ILE A 534 15.37 23.51 -10.34
C ILE A 534 16.12 24.81 -10.06
N GLU A 535 16.51 25.53 -11.12
CA GLU A 535 17.24 26.80 -10.99
C GLU A 535 16.45 27.85 -10.19
N GLY A 536 17.14 28.59 -9.33
CA GLY A 536 16.54 29.65 -8.50
C GLY A 536 15.87 29.17 -7.21
N GLU A 537 15.60 27.87 -7.04
CA GLU A 537 14.92 27.30 -5.86
C GLU A 537 15.86 26.63 -4.86
N GLN A 538 17.16 26.93 -4.92
CA GLN A 538 18.20 26.15 -4.23
C GLN A 538 18.71 26.76 -2.92
N ALA A 539 18.35 28.01 -2.62
CA ALA A 539 18.87 28.74 -1.46
C ALA A 539 18.27 28.24 -0.13
N GLN A 540 19.13 27.99 0.87
CA GLN A 540 18.75 27.63 2.27
C GLN A 540 17.92 26.34 2.43
N ARG A 541 17.98 25.44 1.45
CA ARG A 541 17.24 24.19 1.48
C ARG A 541 17.84 23.17 2.47
N MET A 542 16.97 22.54 3.25
CA MET A 542 17.31 21.53 4.27
C MET A 542 16.56 20.21 4.05
N ASP A 543 15.87 20.08 2.91
CA ASP A 543 15.14 18.89 2.49
C ASP A 543 16.08 17.82 1.89
N LEU A 544 15.61 16.58 1.88
CA LEU A 544 16.30 15.47 1.23
C LEU A 544 15.76 15.27 -0.18
N SER A 545 16.63 14.89 -1.12
CA SER A 545 16.19 14.45 -2.45
C SER A 545 15.35 13.18 -2.31
N HIS A 546 15.82 12.22 -1.50
CA HIS A 546 15.05 11.04 -1.11
C HIS A 546 15.05 10.92 0.41
N PRO A 547 13.87 10.88 1.07
CA PRO A 547 13.79 10.66 2.50
C PRO A 547 14.49 9.36 2.95
N VAL A 548 14.87 9.32 4.22
CA VAL A 548 15.42 8.10 4.83
C VAL A 548 14.35 7.02 4.86
N HIS A 549 14.71 5.83 4.40
CA HIS A 549 13.82 4.68 4.33
C HIS A 549 14.63 3.37 4.35
N ALA A 550 13.92 2.26 4.53
CA ALA A 550 14.38 0.92 4.22
C ALA A 550 13.55 0.38 3.04
N ASP A 551 14.15 -0.46 2.20
CA ASP A 551 13.55 -0.85 0.92
C ASP A 551 12.51 -1.97 1.04
N ASN A 552 12.64 -2.82 2.07
CA ASN A 552 11.77 -3.97 2.28
C ASN A 552 10.90 -3.90 3.56
N CYS A 553 10.98 -2.79 4.29
CA CYS A 553 10.18 -2.60 5.49
C CYS A 553 9.80 -1.13 5.72
N VAL A 554 8.77 -0.93 6.52
CA VAL A 554 8.40 0.38 7.04
C VAL A 554 9.29 0.67 8.26
N LEU A 555 10.25 1.56 8.09
CA LEU A 555 11.13 2.01 9.17
C LEU A 555 10.36 2.98 10.08
N ASP A 556 10.29 2.68 11.38
CA ASP A 556 9.85 3.59 12.43
C ASP A 556 11.08 4.22 13.11
N PRO A 557 11.37 5.52 12.84
CA PRO A 557 12.53 6.19 13.42
C PRO A 557 12.47 6.37 14.95
N ASP A 558 11.26 6.36 15.54
CA ASP A 558 11.08 6.61 16.97
C ASP A 558 11.38 5.35 17.79
N THR A 559 11.04 4.17 17.26
CA THR A 559 11.30 2.88 17.92
C THR A 559 12.55 2.17 17.38
N GLY A 560 13.02 2.55 16.19
CA GLY A 560 14.07 1.84 15.46
C GLY A 560 13.61 0.50 14.87
N GLU A 561 12.31 0.23 14.84
CA GLU A 561 11.75 -1.01 14.30
C GLU A 561 11.55 -0.91 12.79
N CYS A 562 11.67 -2.06 12.13
CA CYS A 562 11.58 -2.22 10.68
C CYS A 562 10.51 -3.27 10.38
N TRP A 563 9.30 -2.80 10.07
CA TRP A 563 8.13 -3.65 9.89
C TRP A 563 8.05 -4.17 8.45
N ARG A 564 8.32 -5.47 8.25
CA ARG A 564 8.18 -6.13 6.95
C ARG A 564 6.71 -6.36 6.60
N GLU A 565 6.02 -5.28 6.27
CA GLU A 565 4.62 -5.30 5.85
C GLU A 565 4.32 -4.25 4.75
N PRO A 566 3.26 -4.44 3.94
CA PRO A 566 2.83 -3.43 2.98
C PRO A 566 2.59 -2.05 3.66
N PRO A 567 3.00 -0.93 3.03
CA PRO A 567 3.32 -0.76 1.61
C PRO A 567 4.77 -1.10 1.25
N ALA A 568 5.59 -1.58 2.19
CA ALA A 568 6.96 -1.97 1.87
C ALA A 568 6.96 -3.21 0.98
N TYR A 569 7.93 -3.28 0.08
CA TYR A 569 8.12 -4.43 -0.79
C TYR A 569 8.90 -5.51 -0.01
N THR A 570 8.19 -6.24 0.85
CA THR A 570 8.77 -7.16 1.85
C THR A 570 9.60 -8.30 1.25
N TYR A 571 9.38 -8.59 -0.03
CA TYR A 571 10.11 -9.56 -0.82
C TYR A 571 11.46 -9.06 -1.35
N ARG A 572 11.81 -7.78 -1.16
CA ARG A 572 13.13 -7.27 -1.56
C ARG A 572 14.18 -7.69 -0.55
N ASP A 573 15.21 -8.39 -1.02
CA ASP A 573 16.28 -8.90 -0.16
C ASP A 573 17.54 -8.04 -0.29
N TYR A 574 17.86 -7.60 -1.51
CA TYR A 574 19.01 -6.73 -1.79
C TYR A 574 18.66 -5.59 -2.72
N SER A 575 19.32 -4.46 -2.51
CA SER A 575 19.21 -3.24 -3.30
C SER A 575 20.55 -2.93 -3.97
N GLY A 576 20.48 -2.38 -5.18
CA GLY A 576 21.62 -1.90 -5.95
C GLY A 576 21.38 -0.48 -6.48
N LEU A 577 22.33 0.41 -6.26
CA LEU A 577 22.35 1.75 -6.83
C LEU A 577 23.61 1.92 -7.68
N LEU A 578 23.46 1.86 -9.00
CA LEU A 578 24.55 2.07 -9.96
C LEU A 578 24.51 3.51 -10.49
N TYR A 579 25.55 4.28 -10.22
CA TYR A 579 25.66 5.68 -10.59
C TYR A 579 26.20 5.87 -12.01
N LEU A 580 25.62 6.82 -12.74
CA LEU A 580 25.96 7.08 -14.13
C LEU A 580 26.83 8.32 -14.33
N ASN A 581 26.87 9.22 -13.35
CA ASN A 581 27.58 10.49 -13.47
C ASN A 581 27.96 11.10 -12.11
N ASP A 582 28.82 12.13 -12.14
CA ASP A 582 29.33 12.90 -10.99
C ASP A 582 29.39 14.42 -11.23
N ASP A 583 28.90 14.90 -12.38
CA ASP A 583 28.87 16.32 -12.77
C ASP A 583 27.69 17.10 -12.14
N PHE A 584 27.48 16.92 -10.84
CA PHE A 584 26.45 17.61 -10.06
C PHE A 584 26.93 17.95 -8.63
N GLN A 585 26.16 18.78 -7.91
CA GLN A 585 26.43 19.14 -6.52
C GLN A 585 25.33 18.61 -5.59
N GLY A 586 25.73 18.17 -4.38
CA GLY A 586 24.84 17.47 -3.45
C GLY A 586 24.55 16.04 -3.93
N GLY A 587 23.38 15.48 -3.61
CA GLY A 587 22.95 14.18 -4.15
C GLY A 587 23.68 12.95 -3.62
N ASP A 588 24.50 13.09 -2.57
CA ASP A 588 25.21 11.95 -1.99
C ASP A 588 24.24 10.98 -1.31
N LEU A 589 24.50 9.67 -1.46
CA LEU A 589 23.81 8.64 -0.68
C LEU A 589 24.38 8.62 0.73
N PHE A 590 23.53 8.48 1.72
CA PHE A 590 23.96 8.27 3.10
C PHE A 590 23.16 7.15 3.75
N PHE A 591 23.83 6.42 4.64
CA PHE A 591 23.22 5.42 5.49
C PHE A 591 23.04 5.99 6.89
N THR A 592 22.01 5.54 7.60
CA THR A 592 21.74 5.94 8.98
C THR A 592 21.62 4.73 9.90
N GLU A 593 21.63 4.97 11.20
CA GLU A 593 21.02 4.04 12.16
C GLU A 593 19.50 3.96 11.96
N PRO A 594 18.81 2.98 12.57
CA PRO A 594 17.35 2.86 12.50
C PRO A 594 16.55 4.10 12.95
N ASN A 595 17.17 4.97 13.75
CA ASN A 595 16.59 6.26 14.17
C ASN A 595 16.46 7.30 13.04
N ALA A 596 16.93 7.01 11.83
CA ALA A 596 16.89 7.89 10.66
C ALA A 596 17.60 9.26 10.81
N LEU A 597 18.37 9.47 11.89
CA LEU A 597 19.02 10.73 12.24
C LEU A 597 20.54 10.61 12.24
N THR A 598 21.07 9.53 12.84
CA THR A 598 22.51 9.32 12.96
C THR A 598 23.08 8.78 11.66
N VAL A 599 23.81 9.61 10.91
CA VAL A 599 24.50 9.19 9.68
C VAL A 599 25.69 8.30 10.03
N THR A 600 25.72 7.10 9.45
CA THR A 600 26.78 6.09 9.69
C THR A 600 27.82 6.05 8.58
N ALA A 601 27.40 6.31 7.33
CA ALA A 601 28.29 6.40 6.17
C ALA A 601 27.69 7.28 5.08
N GLN A 602 28.55 7.79 4.19
CA GLN A 602 28.19 8.57 3.02
C GLN A 602 28.96 8.09 1.80
N VAL A 603 28.27 7.95 0.68
CA VAL A 603 28.84 7.48 -0.60
C VAL A 603 28.56 8.52 -1.67
N ARG A 604 29.65 9.07 -2.23
CA ARG A 604 29.58 10.02 -3.33
C ARG A 604 29.36 9.28 -4.67
N PRO A 605 28.33 9.65 -5.45
CA PRO A 605 28.10 9.09 -6.78
C PRO A 605 29.24 9.35 -7.74
N ARG A 606 29.52 8.37 -8.61
CA ARG A 606 30.40 8.50 -9.79
C ARG A 606 30.06 7.46 -10.85
N CYS A 607 30.34 7.76 -12.11
CA CYS A 607 30.09 6.81 -13.21
C CYS A 607 30.69 5.43 -12.89
N GLY A 608 29.89 4.39 -13.04
CA GLY A 608 30.30 3.00 -12.85
C GLY A 608 30.45 2.55 -11.40
N ARG A 609 30.04 3.39 -10.43
CA ARG A 609 29.98 3.03 -9.00
C ARG A 609 28.67 2.34 -8.67
N LEU A 610 28.75 1.10 -8.22
CA LEU A 610 27.65 0.35 -7.63
C LEU A 610 27.73 0.44 -6.09
N VAL A 611 26.62 0.80 -5.46
CA VAL A 611 26.39 0.56 -4.03
C VAL A 611 25.39 -0.57 -3.90
N ALA A 612 25.82 -1.70 -3.36
CA ALA A 612 24.99 -2.88 -3.16
C ALA A 612 24.83 -3.13 -1.66
N PHE A 613 23.60 -3.38 -1.21
CA PHE A 613 23.30 -3.56 0.20
C PHE A 613 22.03 -4.39 0.42
N SER A 614 21.89 -5.03 1.58
CA SER A 614 20.65 -5.71 1.96
C SER A 614 19.52 -4.70 2.18
N SER A 615 18.29 -5.02 1.76
CA SER A 615 17.18 -4.05 1.66
C SER A 615 16.47 -3.76 3.00
N GLY A 616 16.90 -4.35 4.13
CA GLY A 616 16.22 -4.29 5.42
C GLY A 616 16.58 -3.11 6.32
N GLY A 617 16.12 -3.20 7.56
CA GLY A 617 16.28 -2.18 8.61
C GLY A 617 17.71 -2.04 9.12
N GLU A 618 18.61 -2.92 8.70
CA GLU A 618 20.06 -2.86 8.91
C GLU A 618 20.74 -1.82 7.99
N ASN A 619 20.11 -1.44 6.87
CA ASN A 619 20.61 -0.44 5.94
C ASN A 619 19.60 0.69 5.62
N PRO A 620 19.07 1.42 6.62
CA PRO A 620 18.32 2.65 6.40
C PRO A 620 19.17 3.66 5.63
N HIS A 621 18.61 4.29 4.61
CA HIS A 621 19.37 5.19 3.75
C HIS A 621 18.51 6.29 3.14
N GLY A 622 19.16 7.39 2.78
CA GLY A 622 18.56 8.55 2.14
C GLY A 622 19.50 9.20 1.12
N VAL A 623 19.00 10.19 0.40
CA VAL A 623 19.79 10.94 -0.59
C VAL A 623 19.71 12.43 -0.28
N TRP A 624 20.87 13.06 -0.11
CA TRP A 624 20.96 14.50 0.07
C TRP A 624 20.40 15.26 -1.14
N ALA A 625 19.90 16.47 -0.90
CA ALA A 625 19.42 17.37 -1.94
C ALA A 625 20.42 17.51 -3.12
N VAL A 626 19.93 17.41 -4.36
CA VAL A 626 20.70 17.75 -5.56
C VAL A 626 20.60 19.25 -5.76
N THR A 627 21.65 20.00 -5.43
CA THR A 627 21.62 21.47 -5.38
C THR A 627 21.98 22.14 -6.71
N ARG A 628 22.68 21.40 -7.59
CA ARG A 628 23.02 21.85 -8.94
C ARG A 628 23.24 20.66 -9.86
N GLY A 629 22.82 20.77 -11.12
CA GLY A 629 23.04 19.74 -12.13
C GLY A 629 21.96 18.65 -12.12
N ARG A 630 22.27 17.52 -12.78
CA ARG A 630 21.37 16.37 -12.94
C ARG A 630 22.09 15.12 -12.45
N ARG A 631 21.52 14.42 -11.47
CA ARG A 631 22.01 13.15 -10.93
C ARG A 631 21.24 12.00 -11.55
N CYS A 632 21.90 11.05 -12.18
CA CYS A 632 21.29 9.85 -12.74
C CYS A 632 21.86 8.57 -12.13
N ALA A 633 20.98 7.62 -11.82
CA ALA A 633 21.33 6.32 -11.29
C ALA A 633 20.36 5.25 -11.79
N LEU A 634 20.85 4.03 -11.91
CA LEU A 634 20.02 2.84 -12.07
C LEU A 634 19.76 2.26 -10.66
N ALA A 635 18.50 2.27 -10.24
CA ALA A 635 18.05 1.64 -9.00
C ALA A 635 17.50 0.26 -9.31
N LEU A 636 18.04 -0.76 -8.64
CA LEU A 636 17.65 -2.16 -8.82
C LEU A 636 17.32 -2.78 -7.48
N TRP A 637 16.29 -3.61 -7.46
CA TRP A 637 15.95 -4.41 -6.31
C TRP A 637 15.93 -5.88 -6.69
N HIS A 638 16.43 -6.72 -5.80
CA HIS A 638 16.61 -8.14 -6.00
C HIS A 638 15.81 -8.92 -4.96
N THR A 639 15.32 -10.09 -5.35
CA THR A 639 14.51 -10.97 -4.51
C THR A 639 14.95 -12.42 -4.64
N TRP A 640 14.78 -13.19 -3.57
CA TRP A 640 14.94 -14.65 -3.55
C TRP A 640 13.64 -15.35 -3.94
N ALA A 641 12.52 -14.63 -3.99
CA ALA A 641 11.20 -15.14 -4.30
C ALA A 641 10.94 -15.07 -5.82
N PRO A 642 10.99 -16.20 -6.55
CA PRO A 642 10.87 -16.21 -8.01
C PRO A 642 9.52 -15.65 -8.51
N GLU A 643 8.46 -15.73 -7.70
CA GLU A 643 7.14 -15.15 -7.99
C GLU A 643 7.15 -13.62 -8.07
N HIS A 644 8.18 -12.96 -7.52
CA HIS A 644 8.36 -11.51 -7.52
C HIS A 644 9.42 -11.03 -8.53
N ARG A 645 9.80 -11.89 -9.48
CA ARG A 645 10.69 -11.55 -10.60
C ARG A 645 10.05 -10.49 -11.51
N GLU A 646 10.86 -9.55 -11.99
CA GLU A 646 10.47 -8.45 -12.86
C GLU A 646 9.97 -8.97 -14.22
N GLN A 647 8.64 -9.03 -14.39
CA GLN A 647 8.02 -9.46 -15.65
C GLN A 647 8.35 -8.51 -16.81
N GLU A 648 8.38 -7.20 -16.52
CA GLU A 648 8.75 -6.15 -17.49
C GLU A 648 10.13 -6.39 -18.12
N TRP A 649 11.08 -6.97 -17.38
CA TRP A 649 12.41 -7.27 -17.88
C TRP A 649 12.37 -8.40 -18.92
N THR A 650 11.61 -9.46 -18.65
CA THR A 650 11.43 -10.59 -19.57
C THR A 650 10.77 -10.12 -20.87
N GLU A 651 9.70 -9.34 -20.76
CA GLU A 651 9.02 -8.77 -21.92
C GLU A 651 9.94 -7.83 -22.72
N ALA A 652 10.74 -7.00 -22.04
CA ALA A 652 11.71 -6.12 -22.68
C ALA A 652 12.78 -6.90 -23.46
N LYS A 653 13.29 -8.01 -22.91
CA LYS A 653 14.26 -8.90 -23.56
C LYS A 653 13.69 -9.50 -24.85
N GLU A 654 12.45 -9.99 -24.80
CA GLU A 654 11.74 -10.53 -25.95
C GLU A 654 11.52 -9.47 -27.04
N LEU A 655 11.11 -8.25 -26.64
CA LEU A 655 10.90 -7.13 -27.55
C LEU A 655 12.16 -6.67 -28.29
N LEU A 656 13.32 -6.81 -27.66
CA LEU A 656 14.62 -6.40 -28.21
C LEU A 656 15.37 -7.54 -28.92
N GLN A 657 14.79 -8.75 -29.00
CA GLN A 657 15.34 -9.96 -29.63
C GLN A 657 16.82 -10.22 -29.27
N VAL A 658 17.14 -10.26 -27.98
CA VAL A 658 18.46 -10.72 -27.52
C VAL A 658 18.49 -12.26 -27.62
N PRO A 659 19.34 -12.88 -28.47
CA PRO A 659 19.42 -14.34 -28.56
C PRO A 659 19.82 -14.94 -27.20
N GLU A 660 19.21 -16.05 -26.81
CA GLU A 660 19.69 -16.84 -25.66
C GLU A 660 20.96 -17.60 -26.07
N GLU A 661 22.04 -17.45 -25.31
CA GLU A 661 22.98 -18.55 -25.15
C GLU A 661 22.29 -19.59 -24.28
N GLU A 662 21.57 -20.51 -24.92
CA GLU A 662 21.07 -21.72 -24.29
C GLU A 662 22.26 -22.50 -23.74
N GLY A 663 22.25 -22.76 -22.43
CA GLY A 663 23.21 -23.64 -21.80
C GLY A 663 23.19 -25.00 -22.49
N GLU A 664 24.38 -25.50 -22.83
CA GLU A 664 24.56 -26.84 -23.42
C GLU A 664 23.83 -27.89 -22.57
N GLU A 665 22.67 -28.36 -23.04
CA GLU A 665 22.12 -29.64 -22.65
C GLU A 665 23.06 -30.72 -23.18
N MET A 666 23.86 -31.26 -22.26
CA MET A 666 24.54 -32.54 -22.43
C MET A 666 23.54 -33.61 -22.89
N PRO A 667 23.76 -34.30 -24.03
CA PRO A 667 22.82 -35.30 -24.50
C PRO A 667 22.77 -36.48 -23.52
N SER A 668 21.55 -36.90 -23.18
CA SER A 668 21.25 -38.04 -22.34
C SER A 668 21.98 -39.31 -22.81
N ARG A 669 22.70 -39.95 -21.88
CA ARG A 669 23.23 -41.31 -22.02
C ARG A 669 22.07 -42.30 -22.20
N ASP A 670 22.04 -43.00 -23.33
CA ASP A 670 21.27 -44.25 -23.47
C ASP A 670 21.81 -45.32 -22.49
N PRO A 671 20.94 -46.18 -21.93
CA PRO A 671 21.37 -47.26 -21.05
C PRO A 671 22.08 -48.36 -21.85
N ALA A 672 23.30 -48.69 -21.42
CA ALA A 672 24.18 -49.68 -22.02
C ALA A 672 23.60 -51.11 -21.97
N PRO A 673 23.90 -51.97 -22.97
CA PRO A 673 23.88 -53.42 -22.78
C PRO A 673 25.27 -53.92 -22.36
N GLU A 674 25.33 -54.67 -21.27
CA GLU A 674 26.51 -55.39 -20.78
C GLU A 674 26.58 -56.84 -21.33
N PRO A 675 27.70 -57.59 -21.18
CA PRO A 675 28.43 -58.25 -22.27
C PRO A 675 28.47 -59.80 -22.04
N PRO A 676 29.51 -60.60 -22.39
CA PRO A 676 30.54 -60.56 -23.43
C PRO A 676 30.62 -61.87 -24.29
N SER A 677 31.42 -61.87 -25.37
CA SER A 677 32.56 -62.80 -25.60
C SER A 677 32.90 -62.96 -27.09
N ARG A 678 34.14 -62.59 -27.48
CA ARG A 678 35.21 -63.54 -27.86
C ARG A 678 36.45 -62.81 -28.42
N ARG A 679 37.59 -63.10 -27.78
CA ARG A 679 38.97 -63.24 -28.31
C ARG A 679 39.00 -63.61 -29.81
N LEU A 680 39.92 -63.20 -30.68
CA LEU A 680 41.36 -62.85 -30.70
C LEU A 680 41.55 -61.91 -31.94
N GLN A 681 42.62 -61.17 -32.24
CA GLN A 681 44.04 -61.44 -32.18
C GLN A 681 44.81 -60.15 -32.55
N ARG A 682 46.10 -60.18 -32.23
CA ARG A 682 47.14 -59.15 -32.25
C ARG A 682 47.76 -58.96 -33.65
N ALA A 683 48.13 -57.72 -34.02
CA ALA A 683 49.36 -57.42 -34.76
C ALA A 683 49.71 -55.91 -34.70
N GLN A 684 50.96 -55.63 -34.35
CA GLN A 684 51.61 -54.31 -34.33
C GLN A 684 52.13 -53.95 -35.73
N ASP A 685 52.23 -52.65 -36.08
CA ASP A 685 53.54 -52.01 -36.33
C ASP A 685 53.48 -50.50 -36.66
N LYS A 686 54.32 -49.76 -35.92
CA LYS A 686 55.29 -48.68 -36.28
C LYS A 686 54.90 -47.43 -37.10
N ALA A 687 54.92 -46.30 -36.37
CA ALA A 687 55.75 -45.09 -36.51
C ALA A 687 56.14 -44.51 -37.89
N GLY A 688 55.89 -43.20 -38.07
CA GLY A 688 56.53 -42.32 -39.06
C GLY A 688 56.14 -40.84 -38.89
N LYS A 689 57.13 -39.94 -38.89
CA LYS A 689 57.07 -38.48 -38.61
C LYS A 689 56.67 -37.63 -39.87
N PRO A 690 56.43 -36.30 -39.71
CA PRO A 690 55.70 -35.39 -40.64
C PRO A 690 56.63 -34.65 -41.63
N PRO A 691 56.17 -33.73 -42.53
CA PRO A 691 56.15 -32.29 -42.17
C PRO A 691 55.22 -31.31 -42.99
N ARG A 692 55.10 -30.09 -42.46
CA ARG A 692 55.10 -28.72 -43.05
C ARG A 692 54.16 -28.26 -44.21
N VAL A 693 53.39 -27.21 -43.90
CA VAL A 693 53.30 -25.83 -44.47
C VAL A 693 53.22 -25.61 -46.00
N ARG A 694 52.13 -24.96 -46.47
CA ARG A 694 52.05 -23.75 -47.32
C ARG A 694 50.55 -23.39 -47.55
N GLU A 695 50.05 -22.20 -47.17
CA GLU A 695 50.12 -20.87 -47.82
C GLU A 695 49.26 -20.75 -49.10
N GLU A 696 48.37 -19.74 -49.10
CA GLU A 696 47.53 -19.17 -50.19
C GLU A 696 46.34 -20.05 -50.64
N LEU A 697 45.08 -19.59 -50.72
CA LEU A 697 44.46 -18.30 -51.05
C LEU A 697 43.19 -18.05 -50.24
#